data_AF-A0A0Q5NKA9-F1
#
_entry.id   AF-A0A0Q5NKA9-F1
#
_cell.length_a   1.000
_cell.length_b   1.000
_cell.length_c   1.000
_cell.angle_alpha   90.00
_cell.angle_beta   90.00
_cell.angle_gamma   90.00
#
_symmetry.space_group_name_H-M   'P 1'
#
loop_
_entity.id
_entity.type
_entity.pdbx_description
1 polymer ?
#
loop_
_entity_poly.entity_id
_entity_poly.type
_entity_poly.pdbx_seq_one_letter_code
_entity_poly.pdbx_strand_id
1 'polypeptide(L)'
;MKEFSVQKLLTVVILTLLSNSVFAQKKLSEQLTLTAMETLFQDTTVLKDAKGPKWSYDMGVVLEGAAQVWRNTGNGDYFKYIQSSMDAYVDKTGTIRTYKTEDFNIDNVKNGRSLLLLYKVTGQTKYLTAATQLYVQLQDQPRTKEGGFWHKKIYPNQMWLDGLYMAEPFYAEYAVLMKKDAAFDDIANQFILMEKNSRDAKTGLLYHGYDESRLEKWADKTTGKSPNFWGRAMGWYVMALVDVLDNFPKTHSKYKELIAILNRTANAALKYQDAKSGVWYDILNMPTRKGNYLESSASSMFVYGFAKGVRKGYLPQSFAAAANKGYAGLKKEFIESAGSERVNLTKTVSVSGLGGKPKYRDGSFEYYISEKVITNDPKGVGAFICAASEMEIAALPKPGKGYTVTVDNFFNNEYMTGPTGDKIPFHYLWNEDDNNGFSLLGKVFNDAGVKTSTLSTAPTTANLKGTSIYIIVDPDTEKETAKPNYMDAAHAKQISEWVKAGGVLVLLLNDVGNCEITKFNVLPETFGIHFNEDSRNKVQGLNFEQGAITIPSGNGIFKMAKKVYIKEISTIVAKAPAVSALTDKGDVIIATAKYGKGTVFAVGDPWFYNEYIDGRKLPKDLENFKATNDLVNWLIKQVPAIKK
;
A
#
# COMPACT_ATOMS: atom_id res chain seq x y z
N MET A 1 54.55 6.84 69.00
CA MET A 1 53.37 6.21 69.65
C MET A 1 52.55 5.57 68.53
N LYS A 2 52.68 4.24 68.39
CA LYS A 2 51.60 3.23 68.47
C LYS A 2 50.51 3.41 67.40
N GLU A 3 50.57 2.64 66.32
CA GLU A 3 49.81 1.38 66.11
C GLU A 3 48.29 1.59 66.12
N PHE A 4 47.61 1.28 65.02
CA PHE A 4 46.57 0.23 64.98
C PHE A 4 46.14 -0.09 63.54
N SER A 5 45.68 -1.33 63.38
CA SER A 5 45.58 -2.11 62.16
C SER A 5 44.12 -2.36 61.74
N VAL A 6 43.91 -2.51 60.42
CA VAL A 6 42.95 -3.41 59.73
C VAL A 6 41.44 -3.23 59.99
N GLN A 7 40.70 -2.88 58.93
CA GLN A 7 39.57 -3.72 58.46
C GLN A 7 39.16 -3.43 57.01
N LYS A 8 38.80 -4.55 56.35
CA LYS A 8 38.47 -4.75 54.94
C LYS A 8 37.25 -3.94 54.49
N LEU A 9 37.28 -3.43 53.25
CA LEU A 9 36.20 -3.65 52.29
C LEU A 9 36.72 -3.43 50.86
N LEU A 10 36.97 -4.52 50.13
CA LEU A 10 37.01 -4.50 48.68
C LEU A 10 35.59 -4.25 48.19
N THR A 11 35.29 -3.06 47.69
CA THR A 11 34.12 -2.87 46.82
C THR A 11 34.58 -3.08 45.39
N VAL A 12 34.52 -4.34 44.94
CA VAL A 12 34.56 -4.66 43.51
C VAL A 12 33.26 -4.11 42.92
N VAL A 13 33.35 -2.97 42.22
CA VAL A 13 32.26 -2.52 41.35
C VAL A 13 32.28 -3.44 40.13
N ILE A 14 31.51 -4.52 40.19
CA ILE A 14 31.11 -5.27 39.00
C ILE A 14 30.13 -4.38 38.25
N LEU A 15 30.65 -3.61 37.29
CA LEU A 15 29.85 -2.96 36.28
C LEU A 15 29.40 -4.05 35.30
N THR A 16 28.32 -4.76 35.62
CA THR A 16 27.58 -5.54 34.64
C THR A 16 27.01 -4.57 33.62
N LEU A 17 27.75 -4.39 32.51
CA LEU A 17 27.22 -3.91 31.25
C LEU A 17 26.15 -4.90 30.79
N LEU A 18 24.92 -4.74 31.30
CA LEU A 18 23.73 -5.24 30.63
C LEU A 18 23.63 -4.44 29.33
N SER A 19 24.22 -5.00 28.27
CA SER A 19 23.88 -4.67 26.90
C SER A 19 22.40 -5.02 26.70
N ASN A 20 21.52 -4.12 27.09
CA ASN A 20 20.17 -4.09 26.56
C ASN A 20 20.32 -3.75 25.09
N SER A 21 20.41 -4.79 24.26
CA SER A 21 20.05 -4.70 22.86
C SER A 21 18.61 -4.22 22.83
N VAL A 22 18.41 -2.90 22.78
CA VAL A 22 17.10 -2.30 22.54
C VAL A 22 16.77 -2.67 21.10
N PHE A 23 16.13 -3.82 20.91
CA PHE A 23 15.47 -4.11 19.64
C PHE A 23 14.50 -2.96 19.39
N ALA A 24 14.63 -2.32 18.23
CA ALA A 24 13.75 -1.21 17.87
C ALA A 24 12.31 -1.71 17.93
N GLN A 25 11.50 -1.12 18.81
CA GLN A 25 10.11 -1.50 18.97
C GLN A 25 9.39 -1.38 17.63
N LYS A 26 8.63 -2.42 17.25
CA LYS A 26 7.83 -2.43 16.02
C LYS A 26 6.90 -1.22 15.93
N LYS A 27 6.57 -0.80 14.72
CA LYS A 27 5.61 0.30 14.50
C LYS A 27 4.20 -0.10 14.93
N LEU A 28 3.33 0.86 15.22
CA LEU A 28 1.99 0.57 15.76
C LEU A 28 1.12 -0.19 14.76
N SER A 29 1.26 0.09 13.45
CA SER A 29 0.56 -0.72 12.45
C SER A 29 0.99 -2.18 12.51
N GLU A 30 2.30 -2.45 12.59
CA GLU A 30 2.84 -3.81 12.75
C GLU A 30 2.36 -4.47 14.05
N GLN A 31 2.43 -3.76 15.19
CA GLN A 31 2.03 -4.32 16.49
C GLN A 31 0.57 -4.76 16.50
N LEU A 32 -0.35 -3.95 15.95
CA LEU A 32 -1.77 -4.32 15.89
C LEU A 32 -2.04 -5.39 14.82
N THR A 33 -1.30 -5.40 13.70
CA THR A 33 -1.36 -6.51 12.74
C THR A 33 -0.89 -7.82 13.36
N LEU A 34 0.14 -7.81 14.21
CA LEU A 34 0.57 -8.99 14.97
C LEU A 34 -0.50 -9.46 15.95
N THR A 35 -1.14 -8.55 16.70
CA THR A 35 -2.31 -8.92 17.52
C THR A 35 -3.42 -9.57 16.68
N ALA A 36 -3.71 -9.01 15.49
CA ALA A 36 -4.71 -9.53 14.58
C ALA A 36 -4.37 -10.95 14.10
N MET A 37 -3.19 -11.15 13.51
CA MET A 37 -2.81 -12.43 12.88
C MET A 37 -2.40 -13.51 13.89
N GLU A 38 -1.87 -13.15 15.07
CA GLU A 38 -1.31 -14.11 16.01
C GLU A 38 -2.16 -14.31 17.27
N THR A 39 -3.31 -13.64 17.40
CA THR A 39 -4.16 -13.79 18.59
C THR A 39 -5.64 -13.79 18.26
N LEU A 40 -6.10 -12.84 17.43
CA LEU A 40 -7.53 -12.62 17.24
C LEU A 40 -8.11 -13.44 16.09
N PHE A 41 -7.39 -13.51 14.97
CA PHE A 41 -7.92 -13.97 13.69
C PHE A 41 -6.99 -15.02 13.02
N GLN A 42 -6.27 -15.80 13.84
CA GLN A 42 -5.20 -16.73 13.43
C GLN A 42 -5.57 -17.68 12.27
N ASP A 43 -6.77 -18.26 12.31
CA ASP A 43 -7.23 -19.27 11.35
C ASP A 43 -8.71 -19.04 11.04
N THR A 44 -9.07 -17.89 10.45
CA THR A 44 -10.47 -17.60 10.07
C THR A 44 -11.49 -18.06 11.12
N THR A 45 -11.24 -17.81 12.40
CA THR A 45 -11.89 -18.43 13.58
C THR A 45 -13.35 -18.00 13.79
N VAL A 46 -14.09 -17.92 12.69
CA VAL A 46 -15.39 -18.57 12.50
C VAL A 46 -15.26 -20.12 12.40
N LEU A 47 -14.06 -20.70 12.31
CA LEU A 47 -13.80 -22.15 12.35
C LEU A 47 -13.93 -22.79 13.76
N LYS A 48 -15.13 -22.80 14.35
CA LYS A 48 -15.53 -23.76 15.41
C LYS A 48 -17.00 -24.21 15.30
N ASP A 49 -17.61 -24.11 14.13
CA ASP A 49 -18.82 -24.86 13.82
C ASP A 49 -18.60 -25.73 12.55
N ALA A 50 -19.47 -26.71 12.34
CA ALA A 50 -19.35 -27.66 11.24
C ALA A 50 -19.48 -27.02 9.84
N LYS A 51 -19.75 -25.71 9.73
CA LYS A 51 -20.12 -25.02 8.48
C LYS A 51 -18.96 -24.23 7.84
N GLY A 52 -17.82 -24.11 8.50
CA GLY A 52 -16.67 -23.37 7.97
C GLY A 52 -16.80 -21.85 8.14
N PRO A 53 -15.88 -21.05 7.58
CA PRO A 53 -15.84 -19.63 7.87
C PRO A 53 -16.93 -18.87 7.10
N LYS A 54 -17.57 -17.90 7.77
CA LYS A 54 -18.61 -17.06 7.18
C LYS A 54 -18.00 -15.91 6.40
N TRP A 55 -18.31 -15.84 5.11
CA TRP A 55 -17.95 -14.73 4.24
C TRP A 55 -18.54 -13.43 4.79
N SER A 56 -17.68 -12.56 5.30
CA SER A 56 -18.04 -11.31 5.95
C SER A 56 -17.00 -10.25 5.66
N TYR A 57 -17.45 -9.00 5.51
CA TYR A 57 -16.61 -7.86 5.12
C TYR A 57 -15.57 -7.48 6.18
N ASP A 58 -15.85 -7.79 7.44
CA ASP A 58 -15.06 -7.38 8.59
C ASP A 58 -13.59 -7.81 8.44
N MET A 59 -13.38 -9.05 7.97
CA MET A 59 -12.05 -9.57 7.68
C MET A 59 -11.38 -8.83 6.52
N GLY A 60 -12.11 -8.45 5.48
CA GLY A 60 -11.57 -7.65 4.37
C GLY A 60 -11.03 -6.30 4.81
N VAL A 61 -11.55 -5.70 5.89
CA VAL A 61 -10.99 -4.47 6.46
C VAL A 61 -9.65 -4.75 7.15
N VAL A 62 -9.56 -5.82 7.94
CA VAL A 62 -8.31 -6.23 8.62
C VAL A 62 -7.22 -6.59 7.61
N LEU A 63 -7.58 -7.37 6.58
CA LEU A 63 -6.65 -7.81 5.55
C LEU A 63 -6.15 -6.65 4.68
N GLU A 64 -6.96 -5.61 4.49
CA GLU A 64 -6.52 -4.39 3.82
C GLU A 64 -5.45 -3.65 4.64
N GLY A 65 -5.64 -3.54 5.96
CA GLY A 65 -4.61 -3.04 6.86
C GLY A 65 -3.32 -3.86 6.78
N ALA A 66 -3.43 -5.20 6.85
CA ALA A 66 -2.28 -6.09 6.72
C ALA A 66 -1.55 -5.93 5.38
N ALA A 67 -2.27 -5.66 4.28
CA ALA A 67 -1.67 -5.40 2.97
C ALA A 67 -0.82 -4.12 2.97
N GLN A 68 -1.23 -3.08 3.70
CA GLN A 68 -0.41 -1.87 3.85
C GLN A 68 0.86 -2.15 4.67
N VAL A 69 0.75 -2.94 5.74
CA VAL A 69 1.93 -3.33 6.53
C VAL A 69 2.89 -4.19 5.72
N TRP A 70 2.41 -5.15 4.93
CA TRP A 70 3.24 -5.92 4.00
C TRP A 70 4.00 -5.01 3.05
N ARG A 71 3.31 -4.08 2.36
CA ARG A 71 3.94 -3.13 1.44
C ARG A 71 4.91 -2.15 2.14
N ASN A 72 4.72 -1.86 3.43
CA ASN A 72 5.61 -0.99 4.18
C ASN A 72 6.88 -1.68 4.66
N THR A 73 6.83 -2.99 4.86
CA THR A 73 7.88 -3.76 5.54
C THR A 73 8.60 -4.73 4.64
N GLY A 74 8.02 -5.12 3.51
CA GLY A 74 8.49 -6.23 2.68
C GLY A 74 8.49 -7.56 3.43
N ASN A 75 7.70 -7.71 4.51
CA ASN A 75 7.67 -8.94 5.30
C ASN A 75 6.55 -9.87 4.80
N GLY A 76 6.96 -10.98 4.17
CA GLY A 76 6.06 -11.96 3.56
C GLY A 76 5.12 -12.68 4.55
N ASP A 77 5.39 -12.64 5.86
CA ASP A 77 4.48 -13.21 6.87
C ASP A 77 3.09 -12.54 6.81
N TYR A 78 3.04 -11.23 6.57
CA TYR A 78 1.78 -10.50 6.43
C TYR A 78 1.04 -10.86 5.14
N PHE A 79 1.77 -11.03 4.03
CA PHE A 79 1.17 -11.50 2.78
C PHE A 79 0.61 -12.92 2.93
N LYS A 80 1.37 -13.81 3.56
CA LYS A 80 0.96 -15.20 3.82
C LYS A 80 -0.31 -15.24 4.66
N TYR A 81 -0.43 -14.36 5.67
CA TYR A 81 -1.66 -14.23 6.46
C TYR A 81 -2.87 -13.78 5.62
N ILE A 82 -2.69 -12.84 4.69
CA ILE A 82 -3.76 -12.43 3.76
C ILE A 82 -4.17 -13.60 2.87
N GLN A 83 -3.19 -14.32 2.33
CA GLN A 83 -3.43 -15.45 1.44
C GLN A 83 -4.14 -16.61 2.14
N SER A 84 -3.65 -17.04 3.31
CA SER A 84 -4.27 -18.12 4.07
C SER A 84 -5.69 -17.77 4.50
N SER A 85 -5.92 -16.52 4.89
CA SER A 85 -7.25 -16.02 5.25
C SER A 85 -8.24 -16.11 4.10
N MET A 86 -7.83 -15.79 2.87
CA MET A 86 -8.71 -15.89 1.69
C MET A 86 -8.86 -17.32 1.19
N ASP A 87 -7.82 -18.14 1.28
CA ASP A 87 -7.87 -19.56 0.89
C ASP A 87 -8.82 -20.40 1.76
N ALA A 88 -9.12 -19.96 2.97
CA ALA A 88 -10.16 -20.56 3.80
C ALA A 88 -11.59 -20.35 3.24
N TYR A 89 -11.80 -19.32 2.42
CA TYR A 89 -13.09 -19.03 1.77
C TYR A 89 -13.13 -19.49 0.31
N VAL A 90 -12.01 -19.38 -0.42
CA VAL A 90 -11.95 -19.60 -1.87
C VAL A 90 -11.30 -20.93 -2.19
N ASP A 91 -12.06 -21.82 -2.83
CA ASP A 91 -11.52 -23.11 -3.27
C ASP A 91 -10.71 -23.02 -4.58
N LYS A 92 -10.20 -24.16 -5.04
CA LYS A 92 -9.37 -24.24 -6.27
C LYS A 92 -10.09 -23.80 -7.54
N THR A 93 -11.43 -23.84 -7.56
CA THR A 93 -12.26 -23.40 -8.70
C THR A 93 -12.58 -21.91 -8.66
N GLY A 94 -12.29 -21.23 -7.54
CA GLY A 94 -12.70 -19.86 -7.31
C GLY A 94 -14.10 -19.72 -6.70
N THR A 95 -14.73 -20.82 -6.26
CA THR A 95 -16.01 -20.75 -5.55
C THR A 95 -15.81 -20.17 -4.16
N ILE A 96 -16.64 -19.20 -3.78
CA ILE A 96 -16.58 -18.54 -2.47
C ILE A 96 -17.54 -19.26 -1.50
N ARG A 97 -16.98 -19.90 -0.48
CA ARG A 97 -17.78 -20.60 0.55
C ARG A 97 -18.69 -19.62 1.29
N THR A 98 -19.92 -20.05 1.57
CA THR A 98 -20.95 -19.30 2.32
C THR A 98 -21.42 -17.98 1.72
N TYR A 99 -20.84 -17.54 0.59
CA TYR A 99 -21.33 -16.43 -0.21
C TYR A 99 -22.55 -16.87 -1.02
N LYS A 100 -23.57 -15.99 -1.08
CA LYS A 100 -24.80 -16.18 -1.82
C LYS A 100 -25.11 -14.92 -2.62
N THR A 101 -24.98 -15.00 -3.93
CA THR A 101 -25.20 -13.86 -4.83
C THR A 101 -26.64 -13.35 -4.73
N GLU A 102 -27.61 -14.23 -4.46
CA GLU A 102 -29.05 -13.93 -4.43
C GLU A 102 -29.46 -13.05 -3.23
N ASP A 103 -28.60 -12.94 -2.22
CA ASP A 103 -28.78 -12.04 -1.10
C ASP A 103 -28.60 -10.57 -1.52
N PHE A 104 -27.91 -10.32 -2.65
CA PHE A 104 -27.48 -9.00 -3.13
C PHE A 104 -27.02 -8.11 -1.99
N ASN A 105 -26.15 -8.64 -1.13
CA ASN A 105 -25.65 -7.95 0.04
C ASN A 105 -24.34 -7.25 -0.34
N ILE A 106 -24.34 -5.92 -0.37
CA ILE A 106 -23.17 -5.14 -0.81
C ILE A 106 -21.96 -5.38 0.10
N ASP A 107 -22.18 -5.72 1.38
CA ASP A 107 -21.10 -6.06 2.32
C ASP A 107 -20.25 -7.23 1.83
N ASN A 108 -20.86 -8.19 1.10
CA ASN A 108 -20.12 -9.35 0.59
C ASN A 108 -19.05 -8.97 -0.44
N VAL A 109 -19.10 -7.77 -1.02
CA VAL A 109 -18.18 -7.32 -2.07
C VAL A 109 -16.83 -6.87 -1.50
N LYS A 110 -16.78 -6.41 -0.24
CA LYS A 110 -15.60 -5.74 0.34
C LYS A 110 -14.31 -6.55 0.27
N ASN A 111 -14.42 -7.86 0.46
CA ASN A 111 -13.29 -8.80 0.44
C ASN A 111 -12.70 -8.98 -0.97
N GLY A 112 -13.39 -8.51 -2.02
CA GLY A 112 -12.94 -8.58 -3.41
C GLY A 112 -11.58 -7.90 -3.64
N ARG A 113 -11.24 -6.86 -2.87
CA ARG A 113 -9.90 -6.21 -2.96
C ARG A 113 -8.78 -7.14 -2.53
N SER A 114 -9.00 -7.98 -1.51
CA SER A 114 -8.03 -9.00 -1.11
C SER A 114 -7.85 -10.05 -2.20
N LEU A 115 -8.93 -10.42 -2.91
CA LEU A 115 -8.86 -11.33 -4.05
C LEU A 115 -8.07 -10.71 -5.22
N LEU A 116 -8.32 -9.45 -5.55
CA LEU A 116 -7.58 -8.74 -6.60
C LEU A 116 -6.10 -8.59 -6.25
N LEU A 117 -5.77 -8.27 -5.00
CA LEU A 117 -4.39 -8.26 -4.51
C LEU A 117 -3.72 -9.62 -4.74
N LEU A 118 -4.34 -10.69 -4.29
CA LEU A 118 -3.77 -12.04 -4.41
C LEU A 118 -3.64 -12.47 -5.88
N TYR A 119 -4.60 -12.13 -6.74
CA TYR A 119 -4.48 -12.38 -8.17
C TYR A 119 -3.28 -11.63 -8.76
N LYS A 120 -3.17 -10.32 -8.53
CA LYS A 120 -2.08 -9.50 -9.09
C LYS A 120 -0.70 -9.93 -8.61
N VAL A 121 -0.58 -10.41 -7.37
CA VAL A 121 0.71 -10.81 -6.78
C VAL A 121 1.09 -12.27 -7.11
N THR A 122 0.11 -13.16 -7.32
CA THR A 122 0.36 -14.61 -7.48
C THR A 122 0.02 -15.17 -8.85
N GLY A 123 -0.73 -14.45 -9.68
CA GLY A 123 -1.27 -14.92 -10.96
C GLY A 123 -2.34 -16.01 -10.84
N GLN A 124 -2.71 -16.46 -9.63
CA GLN A 124 -3.65 -17.57 -9.46
C GLN A 124 -5.07 -17.19 -9.87
N THR A 125 -5.56 -17.81 -10.94
CA THR A 125 -6.86 -17.52 -11.57
C THR A 125 -8.06 -17.73 -10.64
N LYS A 126 -7.98 -18.64 -9.65
CA LYS A 126 -9.06 -18.84 -8.65
C LYS A 126 -9.49 -17.53 -7.98
N TYR A 127 -8.55 -16.62 -7.71
CA TYR A 127 -8.86 -15.35 -7.07
C TYR A 127 -9.57 -14.39 -8.04
N LEU A 128 -9.17 -14.36 -9.31
CA LEU A 128 -9.87 -13.56 -10.33
C LEU A 128 -11.27 -14.10 -10.61
N THR A 129 -11.45 -15.42 -10.64
CA THR A 129 -12.77 -16.07 -10.77
C THR A 129 -13.68 -15.70 -9.61
N ALA A 130 -13.17 -15.74 -8.37
CA ALA A 130 -13.90 -15.31 -7.18
C ALA A 130 -14.25 -13.81 -7.23
N ALA A 131 -13.28 -12.95 -7.58
CA ALA A 131 -13.52 -11.52 -7.74
C ALA A 131 -14.58 -11.24 -8.82
N THR A 132 -14.57 -11.98 -9.92
CA THR A 132 -15.54 -11.82 -11.02
C THR A 132 -16.97 -12.15 -10.57
N GLN A 133 -17.17 -13.12 -9.67
CA GLN A 133 -18.50 -13.38 -9.09
C GLN A 133 -19.04 -12.18 -8.30
N LEU A 134 -18.17 -11.49 -7.57
CA LEU A 134 -18.55 -10.27 -6.82
C LEU A 134 -18.84 -9.11 -7.77
N TYR A 135 -18.09 -8.97 -8.86
CA TYR A 135 -18.37 -7.98 -9.90
C TYR A 135 -19.73 -8.24 -10.57
N VAL A 136 -20.04 -9.50 -10.89
CA VAL A 136 -21.34 -9.88 -11.47
C VAL A 136 -22.49 -9.52 -10.53
N GLN A 137 -22.34 -9.71 -9.20
CA GLN A 137 -23.33 -9.23 -8.24
C GLN A 137 -23.59 -7.73 -8.39
N LEU A 138 -22.56 -6.89 -8.58
CA LEU A 138 -22.74 -5.44 -8.74
C LEU A 138 -23.50 -5.07 -10.01
N GLN A 139 -23.40 -5.87 -11.07
CA GLN A 139 -24.15 -5.61 -12.31
C GLN A 139 -25.65 -5.83 -12.11
N ASP A 140 -26.02 -6.83 -11.31
CA ASP A 140 -27.41 -7.21 -11.04
C ASP A 140 -27.93 -6.70 -9.68
N GLN A 141 -27.11 -5.95 -8.94
CA GLN A 141 -27.45 -5.39 -7.64
C GLN A 141 -28.70 -4.49 -7.80
N PRO A 142 -29.79 -4.72 -7.03
CA PRO A 142 -30.98 -3.89 -7.09
C PRO A 142 -30.67 -2.42 -6.82
N ARG A 143 -31.38 -1.52 -7.49
CA ARG A 143 -31.10 -0.08 -7.45
C ARG A 143 -32.33 0.75 -7.11
N THR A 144 -32.09 1.92 -6.52
CA THR A 144 -33.08 3.00 -6.43
C THR A 144 -33.44 3.50 -7.83
N LYS A 145 -34.50 4.33 -7.96
CA LYS A 145 -34.89 4.92 -9.25
C LYS A 145 -33.79 5.78 -9.86
N GLU A 146 -33.00 6.44 -9.02
CA GLU A 146 -31.84 7.24 -9.46
C GLU A 146 -30.59 6.39 -9.78
N GLY A 147 -30.65 5.06 -9.63
CA GLY A 147 -29.55 4.15 -9.99
C GLY A 147 -28.60 3.80 -8.85
N GLY A 148 -28.89 4.23 -7.62
CA GLY A 148 -28.08 3.95 -6.44
C GLY A 148 -28.26 2.51 -5.93
N PHE A 149 -27.17 1.83 -5.58
CA PHE A 149 -27.26 0.45 -5.08
C PHE A 149 -28.09 0.35 -3.80
N TRP A 150 -29.05 -0.56 -3.78
CA TRP A 150 -29.64 -1.01 -2.53
C TRP A 150 -28.53 -1.62 -1.67
N HIS A 151 -28.52 -1.28 -0.38
CA HIS A 151 -27.52 -1.79 0.53
C HIS A 151 -27.59 -3.33 0.60
N LYS A 152 -28.81 -3.89 0.68
CA LYS A 152 -29.09 -5.33 0.58
C LYS A 152 -30.44 -5.58 -0.08
N LYS A 153 -30.68 -6.77 -0.64
CA LYS A 153 -32.03 -7.16 -1.11
C LYS A 153 -33.11 -7.01 -0.02
N ILE A 154 -32.74 -7.28 1.24
CA ILE A 154 -33.62 -7.15 2.40
C ILE A 154 -33.84 -5.69 2.87
N TYR A 155 -33.12 -4.73 2.30
CA TYR A 155 -33.25 -3.29 2.56
C TYR A 155 -33.61 -2.58 1.26
N PRO A 156 -34.84 -2.78 0.75
CA PRO A 156 -35.24 -2.23 -0.54
C PRO A 156 -35.24 -0.70 -0.53
N ASN A 157 -34.77 -0.10 -1.63
CA ASN A 157 -34.68 1.34 -1.87
C ASN A 157 -33.76 2.11 -0.91
N GLN A 158 -32.93 1.41 -0.14
CA GLN A 158 -32.07 2.02 0.87
C GLN A 158 -30.61 2.06 0.41
N MET A 159 -30.01 3.25 0.41
CA MET A 159 -28.56 3.45 0.28
C MET A 159 -27.97 3.82 1.64
N TRP A 160 -26.90 3.15 2.05
CA TRP A 160 -26.17 3.46 3.29
C TRP A 160 -24.75 3.86 2.94
N LEU A 161 -24.17 4.82 3.68
CA LEU A 161 -22.80 5.29 3.44
C LEU A 161 -21.77 4.15 3.48
N ASP A 162 -22.00 3.17 4.34
CA ASP A 162 -21.22 1.94 4.49
C ASP A 162 -21.01 1.24 3.14
N GLY A 163 -22.09 1.11 2.36
CA GLY A 163 -22.07 0.40 1.08
C GLY A 163 -21.05 0.94 0.08
N LEU A 164 -20.72 2.24 0.18
CA LEU A 164 -19.77 2.88 -0.71
C LEU A 164 -18.35 2.33 -0.47
N TYR A 165 -17.98 2.05 0.77
CA TYR A 165 -16.69 1.42 1.05
C TYR A 165 -16.69 -0.08 0.74
N MET A 166 -17.85 -0.73 0.87
CA MET A 166 -17.96 -2.17 0.58
C MET A 166 -17.80 -2.48 -0.90
N ALA A 167 -18.34 -1.64 -1.79
CA ALA A 167 -18.32 -1.89 -3.23
C ALA A 167 -17.32 -1.03 -4.00
N GLU A 168 -17.34 0.29 -3.84
CA GLU A 168 -16.74 1.19 -4.85
C GLU A 168 -15.22 1.04 -5.02
N PRO A 169 -14.41 0.90 -3.95
CA PRO A 169 -12.98 0.65 -4.10
C PRO A 169 -12.66 -0.66 -4.84
N PHE A 170 -13.44 -1.73 -4.59
CA PHE A 170 -13.32 -2.97 -5.35
C PHE A 170 -13.74 -2.78 -6.80
N TYR A 171 -14.87 -2.12 -7.03
CA TYR A 171 -15.42 -1.89 -8.37
C TYR A 171 -14.44 -1.11 -9.24
N ALA A 172 -13.81 -0.07 -8.69
CA ALA A 172 -12.79 0.72 -9.38
C ALA A 172 -11.54 -0.12 -9.72
N GLU A 173 -11.01 -0.91 -8.78
CA GLU A 173 -9.85 -1.78 -9.01
C GLU A 173 -10.15 -2.85 -10.07
N TYR A 174 -11.32 -3.49 -10.00
CA TYR A 174 -11.74 -4.47 -10.98
C TYR A 174 -11.93 -3.83 -12.36
N ALA A 175 -12.50 -2.62 -12.43
CA ALA A 175 -12.72 -1.90 -13.66
C ALA A 175 -11.40 -1.55 -14.38
N VAL A 176 -10.36 -1.13 -13.65
CA VAL A 176 -9.01 -0.94 -14.22
C VAL A 176 -8.48 -2.27 -14.77
N LEU A 177 -8.49 -3.32 -13.96
CA LEU A 177 -7.91 -4.62 -14.33
C LEU A 177 -8.59 -5.24 -15.55
N MET A 178 -9.92 -5.11 -15.64
CA MET A 178 -10.77 -5.74 -16.66
C MET A 178 -11.24 -4.77 -17.74
N LYS A 179 -10.63 -3.57 -17.81
CA LYS A 179 -10.92 -2.50 -18.79
C LYS A 179 -12.42 -2.19 -18.93
N LYS A 180 -13.10 -2.00 -17.81
CA LYS A 180 -14.54 -1.68 -17.74
C LYS A 180 -14.74 -0.17 -17.59
N ASP A 181 -14.37 0.61 -18.61
CA ASP A 181 -14.40 2.08 -18.53
C ASP A 181 -15.79 2.65 -18.16
N ALA A 182 -16.87 2.01 -18.64
CA ALA A 182 -18.24 2.39 -18.31
C ALA A 182 -18.58 2.29 -16.81
N ALA A 183 -17.84 1.49 -16.04
CA ALA A 183 -18.04 1.37 -14.59
C ALA A 183 -17.74 2.67 -13.85
N PHE A 184 -16.82 3.51 -14.34
CA PHE A 184 -16.41 4.74 -13.64
C PHE A 184 -17.54 5.78 -13.56
N ASP A 185 -18.46 5.78 -14.52
CA ASP A 185 -19.65 6.61 -14.47
C ASP A 185 -20.62 6.17 -13.37
N ASP A 186 -20.82 4.85 -13.24
CA ASP A 186 -21.65 4.25 -12.19
C ASP A 186 -21.04 4.50 -10.81
N ILE A 187 -19.74 4.19 -10.64
CA ILE A 187 -18.98 4.44 -9.40
C ILE A 187 -19.14 5.89 -8.96
N ALA A 188 -18.91 6.85 -9.86
CA ALA A 188 -19.04 8.25 -9.51
C ALA A 188 -20.47 8.64 -9.13
N ASN A 189 -21.48 8.07 -9.81
CA ASN A 189 -22.87 8.31 -9.49
C ASN A 189 -23.24 7.81 -8.08
N GLN A 190 -22.70 6.68 -7.62
CA GLN A 190 -22.96 6.21 -6.25
C GLN A 190 -22.56 7.25 -5.20
N PHE A 191 -21.38 7.88 -5.36
CA PHE A 191 -20.95 8.96 -4.47
C PHE A 191 -21.81 10.21 -4.59
N ILE A 192 -22.10 10.66 -5.82
CA ILE A 192 -22.89 11.87 -6.09
C ILE A 192 -24.30 11.74 -5.51
N LEU A 193 -24.94 10.57 -5.67
CA LEU A 193 -26.28 10.31 -5.13
C LEU A 193 -26.31 10.35 -3.61
N MET A 194 -25.34 9.73 -2.94
CA MET A 194 -25.26 9.81 -1.48
C MET A 194 -24.97 11.23 -1.01
N GLU A 195 -24.08 11.96 -1.67
CA GLU A 195 -23.82 13.36 -1.31
C GLU A 195 -25.09 14.21 -1.43
N LYS A 196 -25.81 14.07 -2.54
CA LYS A 196 -27.07 14.78 -2.79
C LYS A 196 -28.14 14.43 -1.74
N ASN A 197 -28.34 13.14 -1.48
CA ASN A 197 -29.51 12.65 -0.76
C ASN A 197 -29.29 12.48 0.75
N SER A 198 -28.06 12.34 1.25
CA SER A 198 -27.79 12.16 2.68
C SER A 198 -27.05 13.31 3.34
N ARG A 199 -26.51 14.28 2.59
CA ARG A 199 -25.86 15.46 3.19
C ARG A 199 -26.86 16.37 3.89
N ASP A 200 -26.49 16.85 5.07
CA ASP A 200 -27.16 17.93 5.76
C ASP A 200 -26.55 19.28 5.34
N ALA A 201 -27.40 20.20 4.90
CA ALA A 201 -26.95 21.51 4.41
C ALA A 201 -26.36 22.39 5.53
N LYS A 202 -26.78 22.18 6.79
CA LYS A 202 -26.34 23.01 7.93
C LYS A 202 -24.98 22.60 8.48
N THR A 203 -24.78 21.31 8.71
CA THR A 203 -23.56 20.76 9.32
C THR A 203 -22.53 20.36 8.27
N GLY A 204 -22.98 20.00 7.07
CA GLY A 204 -22.17 19.38 6.02
C GLY A 204 -21.90 17.89 6.23
N LEU A 205 -22.34 17.31 7.35
CA LEU A 205 -22.26 15.89 7.64
C LEU A 205 -23.27 15.10 6.79
N LEU A 206 -23.02 13.81 6.60
CA LEU A 206 -23.91 12.91 5.87
C LEU A 206 -24.59 11.94 6.85
N TYR A 207 -25.90 11.79 6.72
CA TYR A 207 -26.70 10.82 7.49
C TYR A 207 -26.33 9.39 7.08
N HIS A 208 -26.41 8.45 8.03
CA HIS A 208 -26.01 7.04 7.83
C HIS A 208 -26.72 6.39 6.63
N GLY A 209 -28.05 6.42 6.62
CA GLY A 209 -28.87 5.85 5.55
C GLY A 209 -29.85 6.83 4.92
N TYR A 210 -30.21 6.53 3.68
CA TYR A 210 -31.25 7.18 2.87
C TYR A 210 -32.18 6.11 2.31
N ASP A 211 -33.48 6.22 2.55
CA ASP A 211 -34.54 5.40 1.95
C ASP A 211 -35.31 6.24 0.93
N GLU A 212 -35.12 5.96 -0.37
CA GLU A 212 -35.81 6.67 -1.45
C GLU A 212 -37.33 6.50 -1.38
N SER A 213 -37.80 5.36 -0.87
CA SER A 213 -39.23 5.07 -0.73
C SER A 213 -39.87 5.76 0.49
N ARG A 214 -39.05 6.12 1.48
CA ARG A 214 -39.45 6.72 2.77
C ARG A 214 -40.42 5.84 3.58
N LEU A 215 -40.48 4.56 3.26
CA LEU A 215 -41.37 3.60 3.90
C LEU A 215 -40.81 3.07 5.22
N GLU A 216 -39.48 3.02 5.36
CA GLU A 216 -38.85 2.68 6.63
C GLU A 216 -39.28 3.62 7.76
N LYS A 217 -39.43 3.08 8.98
CA LYS A 217 -39.88 3.87 10.14
C LYS A 217 -38.82 4.86 10.62
N TRP A 218 -37.53 4.53 10.47
CA TRP A 218 -36.42 5.42 10.78
C TRP A 218 -36.27 6.57 9.77
N ALA A 219 -36.83 6.42 8.56
CA ALA A 219 -36.66 7.38 7.48
C ALA A 219 -37.56 8.60 7.68
N ASP A 220 -36.96 9.79 7.60
CA ASP A 220 -37.69 11.05 7.56
C ASP A 220 -38.68 11.06 6.38
N LYS A 221 -39.92 11.48 6.64
CA LYS A 221 -41.01 11.37 5.65
C LYS A 221 -40.91 12.37 4.50
N THR A 222 -40.10 13.41 4.66
CA THR A 222 -39.86 14.43 3.63
C THR A 222 -38.60 14.13 2.82
N THR A 223 -37.54 13.68 3.48
CA THR A 223 -36.19 13.59 2.91
C THR A 223 -35.67 12.17 2.76
N GLY A 224 -36.29 11.17 3.40
CA GLY A 224 -35.83 9.78 3.40
C GLY A 224 -34.58 9.52 4.25
N LYS A 225 -34.03 10.55 4.91
CA LYS A 225 -32.78 10.47 5.68
C LYS A 225 -33.00 9.77 7.01
N SER A 226 -32.01 9.00 7.46
CA SER A 226 -31.90 8.54 8.84
C SER A 226 -31.65 9.71 9.80
N PRO A 227 -31.87 9.57 11.13
CA PRO A 227 -31.94 10.74 12.00
C PRO A 227 -30.60 11.22 12.57
N ASN A 228 -29.49 10.47 12.45
CA ASN A 228 -28.20 10.82 13.06
C ASN A 228 -26.98 10.66 12.14
N PHE A 229 -25.92 11.40 12.46
CA PHE A 229 -24.62 11.39 11.80
C PHE A 229 -23.66 10.43 12.51
N TRP A 230 -23.77 9.15 12.16
CA TRP A 230 -22.91 8.12 12.74
C TRP A 230 -21.48 8.20 12.18
N GLY A 231 -20.50 8.25 13.08
CA GLY A 231 -19.10 8.50 12.78
C GLY A 231 -18.51 7.48 11.85
N ARG A 232 -18.76 6.18 12.07
CA ARG A 232 -18.20 5.13 11.21
C ARG A 232 -18.79 5.14 9.80
N ALA A 233 -20.09 5.38 9.64
CA ALA A 233 -20.69 5.52 8.30
C ALA A 233 -20.02 6.64 7.49
N MET A 234 -19.82 7.82 8.11
CA MET A 234 -19.06 8.92 7.50
C MET A 234 -17.59 8.54 7.24
N GLY A 235 -16.97 7.80 8.16
CA GLY A 235 -15.60 7.28 8.01
C GLY A 235 -15.46 6.38 6.78
N TRP A 236 -16.38 5.43 6.58
CA TRP A 236 -16.43 4.58 5.39
C TRP A 236 -16.52 5.39 4.10
N TYR A 237 -17.39 6.40 4.08
CA TYR A 237 -17.53 7.25 2.90
C TYR A 237 -16.23 7.99 2.55
N VAL A 238 -15.51 8.50 3.57
CA VAL A 238 -14.20 9.14 3.38
C VAL A 238 -13.15 8.14 2.88
N MET A 239 -13.06 6.94 3.47
CA MET A 239 -12.14 5.90 3.01
C MET A 239 -12.42 5.50 1.56
N ALA A 240 -13.69 5.32 1.22
CA ALA A 240 -14.12 4.95 -0.13
C ALA A 240 -13.67 5.98 -1.17
N LEU A 241 -13.86 7.27 -0.89
CA LEU A 241 -13.45 8.35 -1.78
C LEU A 241 -11.94 8.34 -2.04
N VAL A 242 -11.10 8.26 -1.00
CA VAL A 242 -9.63 8.27 -1.18
C VAL A 242 -9.10 7.02 -1.86
N ASP A 243 -9.77 5.88 -1.71
CA ASP A 243 -9.36 4.61 -2.31
C ASP A 243 -9.80 4.47 -3.77
N VAL A 244 -11.01 4.92 -4.11
CA VAL A 244 -11.49 4.96 -5.49
C VAL A 244 -10.62 5.88 -6.34
N LEU A 245 -10.23 7.05 -5.81
CA LEU A 245 -9.41 8.02 -6.53
C LEU A 245 -8.01 7.51 -6.93
N ASP A 246 -7.50 6.44 -6.30
CA ASP A 246 -6.25 5.80 -6.72
C ASP A 246 -6.37 5.09 -8.07
N ASN A 247 -7.57 4.62 -8.42
CA ASN A 247 -7.87 3.86 -9.64
C ASN A 247 -8.82 4.61 -10.60
N PHE A 248 -9.35 5.77 -10.19
CA PHE A 248 -10.25 6.57 -11.02
C PHE A 248 -9.47 7.34 -12.10
N PRO A 249 -9.84 7.26 -13.39
CA PRO A 249 -9.12 7.95 -14.45
C PRO A 249 -9.17 9.48 -14.24
N LYS A 250 -7.99 10.11 -14.15
CA LYS A 250 -7.87 11.56 -13.94
C LYS A 250 -8.47 12.41 -15.07
N THR A 251 -8.60 11.83 -16.26
CA THR A 251 -9.21 12.42 -17.46
C THR A 251 -10.73 12.30 -17.48
N HIS A 252 -11.32 11.46 -16.63
CA HIS A 252 -12.76 11.26 -16.59
C HIS A 252 -13.48 12.53 -16.10
N SER A 253 -14.62 12.85 -16.71
CA SER A 253 -15.36 14.10 -16.48
C SER A 253 -15.75 14.31 -15.00
N LYS A 254 -16.09 13.23 -14.30
CA LYS A 254 -16.49 13.24 -12.88
C LYS A 254 -15.33 13.19 -11.86
N TYR A 255 -14.07 13.08 -12.30
CA TYR A 255 -12.93 13.02 -11.37
C TYR A 255 -12.86 14.24 -10.45
N LYS A 256 -13.06 15.44 -11.00
CA LYS A 256 -13.06 16.69 -10.23
C LYS A 256 -14.21 16.77 -9.24
N GLU A 257 -15.38 16.20 -9.57
CA GLU A 257 -16.52 16.18 -8.66
C GLU A 257 -16.25 15.26 -7.46
N LEU A 258 -15.65 14.08 -7.66
CA LEU A 258 -15.26 13.21 -6.55
C LEU A 258 -14.24 13.86 -5.61
N ILE A 259 -13.26 14.60 -6.16
CA ILE A 259 -12.32 15.40 -5.36
C ILE A 259 -13.07 16.49 -4.58
N ALA A 260 -14.06 17.16 -5.19
CA ALA A 260 -14.85 18.18 -4.53
C ALA A 260 -15.71 17.60 -3.39
N ILE A 261 -16.37 16.45 -3.62
CA ILE A 261 -17.12 15.70 -2.60
C ILE A 261 -16.20 15.33 -1.43
N LEU A 262 -15.02 14.77 -1.71
CA LEU A 262 -14.02 14.46 -0.68
C LEU A 262 -13.64 15.68 0.14
N ASN A 263 -13.36 16.82 -0.51
CA ASN A 263 -13.03 18.06 0.20
C ASN A 263 -14.21 18.55 1.06
N ARG A 264 -15.46 18.50 0.57
CA ARG A 264 -16.65 18.88 1.36
C ARG A 264 -16.82 17.97 2.59
N THR A 265 -16.74 16.66 2.40
CA THR A 265 -16.88 15.67 3.46
C THR A 265 -15.76 15.77 4.49
N ALA A 266 -14.51 15.92 4.05
CA ALA A 266 -13.36 16.04 4.93
C ALA A 266 -13.42 17.32 5.78
N ASN A 267 -13.82 18.45 5.20
CA ASN A 267 -14.02 19.70 5.95
C ASN A 267 -15.14 19.55 6.99
N ALA A 268 -16.24 18.87 6.65
CA ALA A 268 -17.31 18.59 7.60
C ALA A 268 -16.81 17.71 8.75
N ALA A 269 -16.10 16.62 8.47
CA ALA A 269 -15.52 15.78 9.52
C ALA A 269 -14.54 16.57 10.40
N LEU A 270 -13.63 17.36 9.82
CA LEU A 270 -12.67 18.19 10.55
C LEU A 270 -13.35 19.18 11.52
N LYS A 271 -14.45 19.81 11.11
CA LYS A 271 -15.22 20.73 11.96
C LYS A 271 -15.69 20.09 13.27
N TYR A 272 -15.90 18.77 13.29
CA TYR A 272 -16.35 18.01 14.45
C TYR A 272 -15.24 17.19 15.12
N GLN A 273 -13.96 17.44 14.79
CA GLN A 273 -12.84 16.88 15.53
C GLN A 273 -12.82 17.46 16.95
N ASP A 274 -12.86 16.60 17.96
CA ASP A 274 -12.85 17.07 19.34
C ASP A 274 -11.56 17.83 19.67
N ALA A 275 -11.69 19.03 20.22
CA ALA A 275 -10.57 19.91 20.45
C ALA A 275 -9.59 19.35 21.50
N LYS A 276 -10.11 18.61 22.49
CA LYS A 276 -9.36 18.12 23.66
C LYS A 276 -8.61 16.82 23.39
N SER A 277 -9.31 15.83 22.83
CA SER A 277 -8.77 14.50 22.56
C SER A 277 -8.14 14.40 21.16
N GLY A 278 -8.57 15.24 20.21
CA GLY A 278 -8.16 15.16 18.81
C GLY A 278 -8.89 14.10 17.99
N VAL A 279 -9.80 13.34 18.58
CA VAL A 279 -10.55 12.26 17.92
C VAL A 279 -12.03 12.63 17.76
N TRP A 280 -12.86 11.70 17.30
CA TRP A 280 -14.27 11.94 17.00
C TRP A 280 -15.19 11.10 17.89
N TYR A 281 -16.39 11.64 18.12
CA TYR A 281 -17.47 10.94 18.82
C TYR A 281 -18.22 9.98 17.90
N ASP A 282 -18.90 8.99 18.46
CA ASP A 282 -19.74 8.06 17.71
C ASP A 282 -20.87 8.80 16.96
N ILE A 283 -21.58 9.71 17.66
CA ILE A 283 -22.50 10.66 17.01
C ILE A 283 -21.81 12.03 16.91
N LEU A 284 -21.38 12.37 15.70
CA LEU A 284 -20.40 13.43 15.44
C LEU A 284 -20.81 14.81 15.96
N ASN A 285 -22.09 15.18 15.82
CA ASN A 285 -22.58 16.51 16.15
C ASN A 285 -23.12 16.66 17.58
N MET A 286 -23.02 15.62 18.42
CA MET A 286 -23.56 15.63 19.78
C MET A 286 -22.50 15.31 20.86
N PRO A 287 -21.32 15.97 20.87
CA PRO A 287 -20.22 15.61 21.77
C PRO A 287 -20.54 15.81 23.26
N THR A 288 -21.51 16.68 23.58
CA THR A 288 -21.93 16.98 24.96
C THR A 288 -23.15 16.20 25.42
N ARG A 289 -23.79 15.40 24.53
CA ARG A 289 -24.97 14.61 24.90
C ARG A 289 -24.53 13.42 25.74
N LYS A 290 -25.08 13.31 26.95
CA LYS A 290 -24.79 12.23 27.90
C LYS A 290 -24.96 10.86 27.23
N GLY A 291 -23.96 10.00 27.37
CA GLY A 291 -23.91 8.66 26.79
C GLY A 291 -23.09 8.56 25.50
N ASN A 292 -22.90 9.67 24.77
CA ASN A 292 -22.00 9.67 23.63
C ASN A 292 -20.54 9.45 24.08
N TYR A 293 -19.71 8.90 23.20
CA TYR A 293 -18.34 8.52 23.51
C TYR A 293 -17.41 8.75 22.31
N LEU A 294 -16.12 8.91 22.59
CA LEU A 294 -15.07 8.93 21.58
C LEU A 294 -14.92 7.53 20.98
N GLU A 295 -15.02 7.41 19.67
CA GLU A 295 -15.11 6.13 18.97
C GLU A 295 -13.90 5.89 18.08
N SER A 296 -13.28 4.72 18.22
CA SER A 296 -11.95 4.47 17.66
C SER A 296 -11.95 4.12 16.17
N SER A 297 -12.99 3.48 15.64
CA SER A 297 -13.03 3.11 14.21
C SER A 297 -13.22 4.34 13.31
N ALA A 298 -14.24 5.17 13.57
CA ALA A 298 -14.51 6.42 12.87
C ALA A 298 -13.29 7.35 12.91
N SER A 299 -12.70 7.51 14.10
CA SER A 299 -11.50 8.33 14.27
C SER A 299 -10.32 7.83 13.43
N SER A 300 -10.14 6.52 13.37
CA SER A 300 -9.11 5.90 12.53
C SER A 300 -9.37 6.13 11.04
N MET A 301 -10.62 5.99 10.61
CA MET A 301 -11.03 6.22 9.21
C MET A 301 -10.81 7.68 8.77
N PHE A 302 -11.10 8.66 9.63
CA PHE A 302 -10.82 10.06 9.32
C PHE A 302 -9.32 10.36 9.27
N VAL A 303 -8.53 9.83 10.21
CA VAL A 303 -7.07 9.97 10.18
C VAL A 303 -6.49 9.36 8.90
N TYR A 304 -6.91 8.14 8.53
CA TYR A 304 -6.52 7.51 7.27
C TYR A 304 -6.89 8.38 6.06
N GLY A 305 -8.15 8.80 5.95
CA GLY A 305 -8.63 9.61 4.84
C GLY A 305 -7.90 10.93 4.69
N PHE A 306 -7.63 11.62 5.80
CA PHE A 306 -6.90 12.89 5.79
C PHE A 306 -5.43 12.68 5.41
N ALA A 307 -4.77 11.68 6.01
CA ALA A 307 -3.36 11.40 5.74
C ALA A 307 -3.14 10.97 4.27
N LYS A 308 -3.92 9.99 3.80
CA LYS A 308 -3.86 9.51 2.43
C LYS A 308 -4.25 10.60 1.43
N GLY A 309 -5.34 11.34 1.71
CA GLY A 309 -5.79 12.45 0.87
C GLY A 309 -4.72 13.52 0.69
N VAL A 310 -3.97 13.86 1.74
CA VAL A 310 -2.81 14.78 1.62
C VAL A 310 -1.67 14.15 0.83
N ARG A 311 -1.26 12.92 1.17
CA ARG A 311 -0.15 12.23 0.50
C ARG A 311 -0.36 12.10 -1.00
N LYS A 312 -1.59 11.82 -1.43
CA LYS A 312 -1.98 11.66 -2.84
C LYS A 312 -2.33 13.00 -3.53
N GLY A 313 -2.42 14.10 -2.78
CA GLY A 313 -2.76 15.42 -3.29
C GLY A 313 -4.25 15.64 -3.59
N TYR A 314 -5.13 14.82 -3.02
CA TYR A 314 -6.59 14.96 -3.12
C TYR A 314 -7.14 16.01 -2.13
N LEU A 315 -6.46 16.16 -0.99
CA LEU A 315 -6.74 17.15 0.05
C LEU A 315 -5.57 18.14 0.19
N PRO A 316 -5.84 19.40 0.55
CA PRO A 316 -4.80 20.38 0.79
C PRO A 316 -3.94 20.02 2.02
N GLN A 317 -2.69 20.48 2.03
CA GLN A 317 -1.71 20.21 3.08
C GLN A 317 -2.18 20.59 4.50
N SER A 318 -3.16 21.51 4.63
CA SER A 318 -3.76 21.89 5.91
C SER A 318 -4.38 20.71 6.66
N PHE A 319 -4.85 19.67 5.97
CA PHE A 319 -5.38 18.45 6.62
C PHE A 319 -4.30 17.61 7.32
N ALA A 320 -3.01 17.83 7.05
CA ALA A 320 -1.94 17.12 7.73
C ALA A 320 -1.92 17.41 9.24
N ALA A 321 -2.23 18.65 9.65
CA ALA A 321 -2.33 19.00 11.06
C ALA A 321 -3.48 18.25 11.76
N ALA A 322 -4.63 18.13 11.09
CA ALA A 322 -5.77 17.38 11.58
C ALA A 322 -5.47 15.88 11.72
N ALA A 323 -4.81 15.29 10.72
CA ALA A 323 -4.40 13.89 10.74
C ALA A 323 -3.39 13.62 11.87
N ASN A 324 -2.38 14.48 12.05
CA ASN A 324 -1.41 14.38 13.14
C ASN A 324 -2.08 14.48 14.52
N LYS A 325 -2.99 15.44 14.71
CA LYS A 325 -3.76 15.60 15.95
C LYS A 325 -4.62 14.37 16.23
N GLY A 326 -5.32 13.86 15.20
CA GLY A 326 -6.12 12.66 15.28
C GLY A 326 -5.29 11.44 15.65
N TYR A 327 -4.14 11.24 14.99
CA TYR A 327 -3.27 10.10 15.28
C TYR A 327 -2.66 10.15 16.69
N ALA A 328 -2.31 11.35 17.19
CA ALA A 328 -1.90 11.52 18.57
C ALA A 328 -3.04 11.15 19.55
N GLY A 329 -4.27 11.56 19.23
CA GLY A 329 -5.46 11.19 20.00
C GLY A 329 -5.76 9.68 19.95
N LEU A 330 -5.65 9.04 18.78
CA LEU A 330 -5.85 7.59 18.65
C LEU A 330 -4.93 6.80 19.59
N LYS A 331 -3.63 7.14 19.59
CA LYS A 331 -2.63 6.52 20.47
C LYS A 331 -2.94 6.72 21.95
N LYS A 332 -3.44 7.89 22.32
CA LYS A 332 -3.71 8.24 23.71
C LYS A 332 -5.01 7.63 24.23
N GLU A 333 -6.06 7.65 23.42
CA GLU A 333 -7.43 7.36 23.88
C GLU A 333 -7.81 5.89 23.73
N PHE A 334 -7.15 5.15 22.83
CA PHE A 334 -7.62 3.84 22.35
C PHE A 334 -6.56 2.74 22.31
N ILE A 335 -5.26 3.05 22.42
CA ILE A 335 -4.21 2.03 22.34
C ILE A 335 -3.77 1.61 23.74
N GLU A 336 -3.84 0.30 23.99
CA GLU A 336 -3.39 -0.34 25.22
C GLU A 336 -2.32 -1.38 24.90
N SER A 337 -1.29 -1.51 25.76
CA SER A 337 -0.26 -2.54 25.59
C SER A 337 -0.87 -3.94 25.74
N ALA A 338 -0.51 -4.85 24.84
CA ALA A 338 -0.86 -6.26 24.88
C ALA A 338 0.39 -7.16 24.91
N GLY A 339 1.50 -6.63 25.42
CA GLY A 339 2.82 -7.25 25.42
C GLY A 339 3.90 -6.31 24.90
N SER A 340 5.12 -6.84 24.69
CA SER A 340 6.27 -6.08 24.21
C SER A 340 6.13 -5.60 22.76
N GLU A 341 5.48 -6.40 21.92
CA GLU A 341 5.34 -6.15 20.47
C GLU A 341 3.89 -6.14 19.97
N ARG A 342 2.91 -6.09 20.89
CA ARG A 342 1.48 -6.15 20.56
C ARG A 342 0.71 -5.07 21.31
N VAL A 343 -0.37 -4.62 20.68
CA VAL A 343 -1.31 -3.65 21.26
C VAL A 343 -2.74 -4.08 21.02
N ASN A 344 -3.64 -3.60 21.88
CA ASN A 344 -5.08 -3.66 21.71
C ASN A 344 -5.62 -2.30 21.27
N LEU A 345 -6.68 -2.32 20.46
CA LEU A 345 -7.49 -1.14 20.13
C LEU A 345 -8.81 -1.20 20.90
N THR A 346 -9.05 -0.25 21.78
CA THR A 346 -10.28 -0.18 22.59
C THR A 346 -11.31 0.78 21.99
N LYS A 347 -12.50 0.80 22.60
CA LYS A 347 -13.60 1.75 22.30
C LYS A 347 -14.11 1.71 20.85
N THR A 348 -14.15 0.53 20.24
CA THR A 348 -14.77 0.34 18.92
C THR A 348 -16.21 -0.14 19.06
N VAL A 349 -17.17 0.52 18.42
CA VAL A 349 -18.56 0.02 18.40
C VAL A 349 -18.69 -1.20 17.50
N SER A 350 -19.26 -2.31 17.99
CA SER A 350 -19.24 -3.59 17.29
C SER A 350 -20.10 -3.62 16.04
N VAL A 351 -21.27 -2.97 16.08
CA VAL A 351 -22.20 -2.90 14.96
C VAL A 351 -23.16 -1.74 15.16
N SER A 352 -23.61 -1.13 14.07
CA SER A 352 -24.80 -0.28 14.06
C SER A 352 -25.47 -0.44 12.70
N GLY A 353 -26.78 -0.24 12.62
CA GLY A 353 -27.56 -0.41 11.39
C GLY A 353 -28.94 0.20 11.52
N LEU A 354 -29.73 0.11 10.45
CA LEU A 354 -31.08 0.69 10.40
C LEU A 354 -32.13 -0.38 10.09
N GLY A 355 -33.34 -0.23 10.63
CA GLY A 355 -34.46 -1.15 10.41
C GLY A 355 -34.21 -2.58 10.91
N GLY A 356 -34.73 -3.56 10.18
CA GLY A 356 -34.51 -4.99 10.46
C GLY A 356 -35.40 -5.61 11.55
N LYS A 357 -35.22 -6.92 11.76
CA LYS A 357 -35.95 -7.78 12.73
C LYS A 357 -34.97 -8.78 13.37
N PRO A 358 -35.24 -9.33 14.58
CA PRO A 358 -36.43 -9.13 15.42
C PRO A 358 -36.45 -7.81 16.20
N LYS A 359 -35.29 -7.24 16.53
CA LYS A 359 -35.18 -5.92 17.16
C LYS A 359 -35.10 -4.85 16.06
N TYR A 360 -36.10 -3.96 16.01
CA TYR A 360 -36.10 -2.85 15.07
C TYR A 360 -35.07 -1.80 15.50
N ARG A 361 -34.24 -1.34 14.57
CA ARG A 361 -33.22 -0.31 14.79
C ARG A 361 -33.71 1.00 14.21
N ASP A 362 -34.16 1.90 15.07
CA ASP A 362 -34.81 3.15 14.67
C ASP A 362 -33.82 4.26 14.26
N GLY A 363 -32.51 4.03 14.41
CA GLY A 363 -31.48 5.02 14.10
C GLY A 363 -31.43 6.19 15.10
N SER A 364 -32.20 6.16 16.19
CA SER A 364 -32.16 7.18 17.24
C SER A 364 -30.78 7.27 17.90
N PHE A 365 -30.52 8.37 18.62
CA PHE A 365 -29.30 8.50 19.40
C PHE A 365 -29.21 7.37 20.43
N GLU A 366 -30.32 7.08 21.11
CA GLU A 366 -30.46 6.01 22.09
C GLU A 366 -30.13 4.64 21.48
N TYR A 367 -30.56 4.39 20.25
CA TYR A 367 -30.20 3.17 19.52
C TYR A 367 -28.69 3.06 19.30
N TYR A 368 -28.04 4.07 18.71
CA TYR A 368 -26.60 4.02 18.44
C TYR A 368 -25.78 3.84 19.74
N ILE A 369 -26.13 4.59 20.78
CA ILE A 369 -25.45 4.51 22.07
C ILE A 369 -25.74 3.19 22.81
N SER A 370 -26.80 2.48 22.45
CA SER A 370 -27.09 1.14 23.01
C SER A 370 -26.23 0.02 22.44
N GLU A 371 -25.57 0.26 21.30
CA GLU A 371 -24.74 -0.75 20.66
C GLU A 371 -23.46 -1.02 21.47
N LYS A 372 -23.00 -2.27 21.41
CA LYS A 372 -21.88 -2.70 22.25
C LYS A 372 -20.59 -2.04 21.78
N VAL A 373 -19.82 -1.52 22.72
CA VAL A 373 -18.45 -1.05 22.49
C VAL A 373 -17.47 -2.11 22.99
N ILE A 374 -16.56 -2.56 22.13
CA ILE A 374 -15.63 -3.66 22.40
C ILE A 374 -14.19 -3.29 22.05
N THR A 375 -13.27 -4.08 22.59
CA THR A 375 -11.85 -4.08 22.24
C THR A 375 -11.62 -5.01 21.06
N ASN A 376 -10.77 -4.59 20.12
CA ASN A 376 -10.33 -5.35 18.97
C ASN A 376 -11.45 -5.80 18.02
N ASP A 377 -12.50 -4.99 17.85
CA ASP A 377 -13.44 -5.23 16.74
C ASP A 377 -12.69 -5.12 15.40
N PRO A 378 -12.87 -6.08 14.47
CA PRO A 378 -12.16 -6.10 13.19
C PRO A 378 -12.31 -4.81 12.37
N LYS A 379 -13.45 -4.10 12.46
CA LYS A 379 -13.67 -2.83 11.74
C LYS A 379 -12.76 -1.73 12.25
N GLY A 380 -12.60 -1.63 13.57
CA GLY A 380 -11.68 -0.70 14.21
C GLY A 380 -10.24 -1.10 13.96
N VAL A 381 -9.91 -2.39 14.12
CA VAL A 381 -8.55 -2.92 13.94
C VAL A 381 -8.04 -2.61 12.53
N GLY A 382 -8.78 -2.99 11.49
CA GLY A 382 -8.38 -2.73 10.12
C GLY A 382 -8.25 -1.24 9.79
N ALA A 383 -9.22 -0.42 10.23
CA ALA A 383 -9.16 1.03 10.02
C ALA A 383 -7.97 1.68 10.74
N PHE A 384 -7.65 1.25 11.97
CA PHE A 384 -6.48 1.75 12.70
C PHE A 384 -5.18 1.34 12.03
N ILE A 385 -5.04 0.09 11.58
CA ILE A 385 -3.83 -0.36 10.88
C ILE A 385 -3.61 0.52 9.64
N CYS A 386 -4.65 0.75 8.83
CA CYS A 386 -4.57 1.66 7.68
C CYS A 386 -4.13 3.07 8.08
N ALA A 387 -4.75 3.64 9.12
CA ALA A 387 -4.42 4.97 9.62
C ALA A 387 -2.97 5.06 10.12
N ALA A 388 -2.52 4.08 10.91
CA ALA A 388 -1.16 4.02 11.44
C ALA A 388 -0.14 3.88 10.31
N SER A 389 -0.38 2.99 9.34
CA SER A 389 0.51 2.82 8.18
C SER A 389 0.65 4.12 7.36
N GLU A 390 -0.45 4.84 7.11
CA GLU A 390 -0.39 6.13 6.41
C GLU A 390 0.35 7.20 7.22
N MET A 391 0.14 7.27 8.53
CA MET A 391 0.81 8.24 9.40
C MET A 391 2.31 7.95 9.56
N GLU A 392 2.69 6.68 9.59
CA GLU A 392 4.09 6.24 9.60
C GLU A 392 4.79 6.63 8.30
N ILE A 393 4.15 6.43 7.14
CA ILE A 393 4.65 6.92 5.84
C ILE A 393 4.76 8.45 5.82
N ALA A 394 3.75 9.15 6.34
CA ALA A 394 3.76 10.61 6.38
C ALA A 394 4.90 11.18 7.24
N ALA A 395 5.32 10.45 8.27
CA ALA A 395 6.43 10.81 9.16
C ALA A 395 7.82 10.51 8.56
N LEU A 396 7.91 9.70 7.49
CA LEU A 396 9.19 9.43 6.84
C LEU A 396 9.80 10.70 6.24
N PRO A 397 11.13 10.89 6.34
CA PRO A 397 11.82 11.93 5.60
C PRO A 397 11.51 11.82 4.10
N LYS A 398 11.34 12.97 3.43
CA LYS A 398 11.10 13.04 1.98
C LYS A 398 12.32 13.65 1.26
N PRO A 399 13.52 13.04 1.34
CA PRO A 399 14.76 13.61 0.81
C PRO A 399 14.74 13.77 -0.71
N GLY A 400 13.89 13.01 -1.41
CA GLY A 400 13.73 13.08 -2.86
C GLY A 400 12.57 13.97 -3.32
N LYS A 401 11.98 14.77 -2.43
CA LYS A 401 10.85 15.65 -2.78
C LYS A 401 11.22 16.59 -3.93
N GLY A 402 10.46 16.49 -5.03
CA GLY A 402 10.69 17.29 -6.24
C GLY A 402 11.53 16.58 -7.31
N TYR A 403 12.05 15.40 -7.00
CA TYR A 403 12.73 14.54 -7.97
C TYR A 403 11.75 13.58 -8.64
N THR A 404 12.15 13.12 -9.82
CA THR A 404 11.44 12.08 -10.58
C THR A 404 12.41 10.94 -10.87
N VAL A 405 11.98 9.71 -10.60
CA VAL A 405 12.62 8.49 -11.10
C VAL A 405 11.82 7.99 -12.28
N THR A 406 12.52 7.70 -13.38
CA THR A 406 11.92 7.21 -14.61
C THR A 406 12.48 5.82 -14.90
N VAL A 407 11.61 4.83 -15.07
CA VAL A 407 12.01 3.52 -15.58
C VAL A 407 11.92 3.53 -17.10
N ASP A 408 12.90 2.91 -17.74
CA ASP A 408 12.88 2.63 -19.15
C ASP A 408 11.79 1.60 -19.49
N ASN A 409 11.13 1.79 -20.63
CA ASN A 409 10.31 0.78 -21.27
C ASN A 409 10.51 0.84 -22.80
N PHE A 410 11.71 1.22 -23.24
CA PHE A 410 12.09 1.32 -24.65
C PHE A 410 13.06 0.21 -25.02
N PHE A 411 14.12 0.02 -24.23
CA PHE A 411 15.07 -1.08 -24.38
C PHE A 411 14.53 -2.37 -23.77
N ASN A 412 13.88 -2.29 -22.60
CA ASN A 412 13.05 -3.38 -22.08
C ASN A 412 11.59 -3.12 -22.44
N ASN A 413 11.07 -3.82 -23.44
CA ASN A 413 9.78 -3.51 -24.06
C ASN A 413 9.01 -4.80 -24.35
N GLU A 414 8.81 -5.57 -23.29
CA GLU A 414 8.11 -6.85 -23.35
C GLU A 414 6.59 -6.70 -23.18
N TYR A 415 5.84 -7.66 -23.75
CA TYR A 415 4.38 -7.69 -23.68
C TYR A 415 3.84 -9.05 -23.25
N MET A 416 3.00 -9.07 -22.22
CA MET A 416 2.24 -10.24 -21.83
C MET A 416 0.79 -10.13 -22.31
N THR A 417 0.09 -11.27 -22.32
CA THR A 417 -1.36 -11.26 -22.53
C THR A 417 -2.06 -11.00 -21.19
N GLY A 418 -2.75 -9.87 -21.08
CA GLY A 418 -3.53 -9.49 -19.91
C GLY A 418 -4.80 -10.33 -19.73
N PRO A 419 -5.52 -10.15 -18.60
CA PRO A 419 -6.72 -10.92 -18.30
C PRO A 419 -7.89 -10.68 -19.26
N THR A 420 -7.85 -9.61 -20.07
CA THR A 420 -8.84 -9.35 -21.13
C THR A 420 -8.41 -9.83 -22.52
N GLY A 421 -7.26 -10.51 -22.62
CA GLY A 421 -6.70 -11.03 -23.87
C GLY A 421 -5.87 -10.02 -24.67
N ASP A 422 -5.80 -8.78 -24.20
CA ASP A 422 -5.01 -7.71 -24.77
C ASP A 422 -3.51 -7.84 -24.45
N LYS A 423 -2.65 -7.25 -25.28
CA LYS A 423 -1.23 -7.14 -24.97
C LYS A 423 -0.99 -5.95 -24.06
N ILE A 424 -0.35 -6.19 -22.91
CA ILE A 424 0.04 -5.16 -21.94
C ILE A 424 1.57 -5.17 -21.78
N PRO A 425 2.20 -3.99 -21.69
CA PRO A 425 3.60 -3.90 -21.27
C PRO A 425 3.78 -4.55 -19.89
N PHE A 426 4.88 -5.29 -19.73
CA PHE A 426 5.22 -5.99 -18.48
C PHE A 426 6.73 -6.10 -18.34
N HIS A 427 7.17 -6.65 -17.21
CA HIS A 427 8.56 -6.83 -16.80
C HIS A 427 9.19 -5.52 -16.32
N TYR A 428 9.49 -5.45 -15.02
CA TYR A 428 10.16 -4.33 -14.37
C TYR A 428 9.44 -2.95 -14.45
N LEU A 429 8.11 -2.93 -14.43
CA LEU A 429 7.30 -1.70 -14.41
C LEU A 429 6.70 -1.40 -13.02
N TRP A 430 6.42 -0.11 -12.79
CA TRP A 430 5.94 0.39 -11.50
C TRP A 430 4.58 -0.14 -11.04
N ASN A 431 3.72 -0.51 -11.98
CA ASN A 431 2.34 -0.91 -11.74
C ASN A 431 2.18 -2.43 -11.58
N GLU A 432 3.26 -3.19 -11.63
CA GLU A 432 3.25 -4.64 -11.52
C GLU A 432 3.45 -5.10 -10.06
N ASP A 433 2.45 -5.79 -9.52
CA ASP A 433 2.45 -6.36 -8.16
C ASP A 433 3.03 -7.80 -8.12
N ASP A 434 3.24 -8.45 -9.27
CA ASP A 434 3.74 -9.82 -9.35
C ASP A 434 5.25 -9.91 -9.10
N ASN A 435 5.86 -11.09 -9.26
CA ASN A 435 7.30 -11.26 -9.03
C ASN A 435 8.17 -10.40 -9.95
N ASN A 436 7.69 -10.06 -11.16
CA ASN A 436 8.47 -9.44 -12.22
C ASN A 436 8.48 -7.91 -12.10
N GLY A 437 7.60 -7.35 -11.26
CA GLY A 437 7.35 -5.92 -11.16
C GLY A 437 8.26 -5.11 -10.25
N PHE A 438 8.18 -3.79 -10.41
CA PHE A 438 8.83 -2.78 -9.57
C PHE A 438 7.87 -2.07 -8.61
N SER A 439 6.65 -2.55 -8.37
CA SER A 439 5.70 -1.82 -7.49
C SER A 439 6.26 -1.55 -6.09
N LEU A 440 6.99 -2.49 -5.48
CA LEU A 440 7.57 -2.26 -4.16
C LEU A 440 8.80 -1.34 -4.21
N LEU A 441 9.64 -1.42 -5.26
CA LEU A 441 10.73 -0.46 -5.49
C LEU A 441 10.19 0.96 -5.69
N GLY A 442 9.17 1.10 -6.54
CA GLY A 442 8.47 2.36 -6.79
C GLY A 442 7.86 2.91 -5.50
N LYS A 443 7.35 2.05 -4.63
CA LYS A 443 6.88 2.45 -3.30
C LYS A 443 8.02 3.02 -2.44
N VAL A 444 9.20 2.38 -2.39
CA VAL A 444 10.36 2.91 -1.64
C VAL A 444 10.76 4.31 -2.14
N PHE A 445 10.75 4.54 -3.46
CA PHE A 445 10.97 5.87 -4.04
C PHE A 445 9.89 6.89 -3.64
N ASN A 446 8.61 6.51 -3.74
CA ASN A 446 7.47 7.35 -3.35
C ASN A 446 7.51 7.71 -1.86
N ASP A 447 7.89 6.77 -1.00
CA ASP A 447 8.05 6.98 0.44
C ASP A 447 9.20 7.94 0.75
N ALA A 448 10.24 7.98 -0.08
CA ALA A 448 11.30 8.98 -0.03
C ALA A 448 10.93 10.32 -0.71
N GLY A 449 9.71 10.45 -1.25
CA GLY A 449 9.17 11.66 -1.87
C GLY A 449 9.49 11.85 -3.36
N VAL A 450 10.08 10.83 -4.01
CA VAL A 450 10.39 10.85 -5.45
C VAL A 450 9.15 10.42 -6.24
N LYS A 451 8.83 11.12 -7.34
CA LYS A 451 7.74 10.70 -8.25
C LYS A 451 8.22 9.60 -9.19
N THR A 452 7.39 8.61 -9.48
CA THR A 452 7.68 7.60 -10.50
C THR A 452 7.13 7.99 -11.88
N SER A 453 7.84 7.60 -12.94
CA SER A 453 7.46 7.79 -14.35
C SER A 453 8.00 6.65 -15.21
N THR A 454 7.43 6.42 -16.39
CA THR A 454 7.91 5.44 -17.37
C THR A 454 8.24 6.14 -18.68
N LEU A 455 9.30 5.73 -19.37
CA LEU A 455 9.71 6.24 -20.67
C LEU A 455 9.63 5.14 -21.72
N SER A 456 8.58 5.16 -22.55
CA SER A 456 8.36 4.15 -23.61
C SER A 456 8.86 4.60 -25.01
N THR A 457 9.69 5.63 -25.07
CA THR A 457 10.27 6.17 -26.32
C THR A 457 11.78 6.28 -26.19
N ALA A 458 12.50 6.27 -27.32
CA ALA A 458 13.95 6.43 -27.34
C ALA A 458 14.42 7.59 -26.43
N PRO A 459 15.38 7.35 -25.51
CA PRO A 459 15.82 8.37 -24.59
C PRO A 459 16.61 9.46 -25.32
N THR A 460 16.30 10.70 -24.98
CA THR A 460 16.99 11.89 -25.46
C THR A 460 17.28 12.81 -24.28
N THR A 461 18.26 13.70 -24.42
CA THR A 461 18.49 14.76 -23.43
C THR A 461 17.24 15.61 -23.20
N ALA A 462 16.41 15.79 -24.23
CA ALA A 462 15.17 16.56 -24.17
C ALA A 462 14.08 15.90 -23.32
N ASN A 463 13.77 14.62 -23.58
CA ASN A 463 12.71 13.92 -22.83
C ASN A 463 13.16 13.49 -21.42
N LEU A 464 14.47 13.39 -21.16
CA LEU A 464 15.01 13.13 -19.83
C LEU A 464 15.18 14.39 -18.96
N LYS A 465 14.90 15.60 -19.47
CA LYS A 465 15.09 16.86 -18.72
C LYS A 465 14.32 16.92 -17.39
N GLY A 466 13.15 16.28 -17.31
CA GLY A 466 12.34 16.19 -16.07
C GLY A 466 12.68 15.00 -15.16
N THR A 467 13.60 14.14 -15.60
CA THR A 467 14.04 12.94 -14.89
C THR A 467 15.29 13.26 -14.07
N SER A 468 15.28 12.90 -12.79
CA SER A 468 16.44 13.01 -11.90
C SER A 468 17.24 11.70 -11.86
N ILE A 469 16.52 10.58 -11.84
CA ILE A 469 17.08 9.23 -11.81
C ILE A 469 16.46 8.45 -12.98
N TYR A 470 17.29 7.85 -13.84
CA TYR A 470 16.83 7.04 -14.97
C TYR A 470 17.32 5.60 -14.77
N ILE A 471 16.39 4.65 -14.81
CA ILE A 471 16.67 3.23 -14.63
C ILE A 471 16.51 2.55 -15.99
N ILE A 472 17.58 1.92 -16.47
CA ILE A 472 17.52 0.97 -17.58
C ILE A 472 17.75 -0.41 -16.98
N VAL A 473 16.84 -1.31 -17.28
CA VAL A 473 16.82 -2.67 -16.76
C VAL A 473 16.68 -3.63 -17.93
N ASP A 474 17.33 -4.79 -17.86
CA ASP A 474 17.08 -5.97 -18.70
C ASP A 474 16.75 -5.68 -20.19
N PRO A 475 17.67 -5.08 -20.96
CA PRO A 475 17.43 -4.79 -22.38
C PRO A 475 17.08 -6.05 -23.18
N ASP A 476 16.02 -6.00 -23.99
CA ASP A 476 15.47 -7.16 -24.69
C ASP A 476 16.46 -7.78 -25.69
N THR A 477 16.40 -9.10 -25.83
CA THR A 477 16.94 -9.83 -26.97
C THR A 477 15.82 -10.26 -27.93
N GLU A 478 16.18 -10.90 -29.04
CA GLU A 478 15.20 -11.45 -29.99
C GLU A 478 14.38 -12.61 -29.38
N LYS A 479 14.81 -13.16 -28.24
CA LYS A 479 14.09 -14.19 -27.48
C LYS A 479 12.85 -13.63 -26.80
N GLU A 480 12.92 -12.40 -26.29
CA GLU A 480 11.83 -11.73 -25.56
C GLU A 480 10.96 -10.92 -26.52
N THR A 481 11.58 -10.14 -27.42
CA THR A 481 10.88 -9.21 -28.31
C THR A 481 11.31 -9.41 -29.76
N ALA A 482 10.35 -9.57 -30.68
CA ALA A 482 10.66 -9.87 -32.10
C ALA A 482 11.48 -8.79 -32.83
N LYS A 483 11.47 -7.54 -32.32
CA LYS A 483 12.27 -6.41 -32.83
C LYS A 483 12.79 -5.58 -31.65
N PRO A 484 13.84 -6.03 -30.97
CA PRO A 484 14.38 -5.30 -29.82
C PRO A 484 14.91 -3.94 -30.25
N ASN A 485 14.74 -2.94 -29.38
CA ASN A 485 15.43 -1.67 -29.56
C ASN A 485 16.82 -1.83 -28.98
N TYR A 486 17.85 -1.90 -29.82
CA TYR A 486 19.22 -2.04 -29.33
C TYR A 486 19.83 -0.71 -28.91
N MET A 487 20.67 -0.75 -27.88
CA MET A 487 21.57 0.35 -27.57
C MET A 487 22.53 0.56 -28.73
N ASP A 488 22.76 1.82 -29.09
CA ASP A 488 23.74 2.22 -30.09
C ASP A 488 24.50 3.48 -29.63
N ALA A 489 25.44 3.94 -30.45
CA ALA A 489 26.23 5.12 -30.14
C ALA A 489 25.40 6.41 -30.05
N ALA A 490 24.28 6.52 -30.77
CA ALA A 490 23.43 7.70 -30.76
C ALA A 490 22.62 7.78 -29.45
N HIS A 491 22.01 6.67 -29.03
CA HIS A 491 21.35 6.55 -27.74
C HIS A 491 22.34 6.76 -26.58
N ALA A 492 23.51 6.09 -26.63
CA ALA A 492 24.53 6.22 -25.59
C ALA A 492 25.03 7.66 -25.45
N LYS A 493 25.18 8.38 -26.56
CA LYS A 493 25.52 9.82 -26.54
C LYS A 493 24.44 10.65 -25.85
N GLN A 494 23.16 10.46 -26.17
CA GLN A 494 22.08 11.21 -25.53
C GLN A 494 22.02 10.97 -24.01
N ILE A 495 22.11 9.72 -23.59
CA ILE A 495 22.06 9.35 -22.17
C ILE A 495 23.30 9.89 -21.45
N SER A 496 24.50 9.70 -22.01
CA SER A 496 25.74 10.19 -21.38
C SER A 496 25.81 11.71 -21.30
N GLU A 497 25.29 12.46 -22.28
CA GLU A 497 25.15 13.91 -22.20
C GLU A 497 24.20 14.34 -21.06
N TRP A 498 23.08 13.63 -20.87
CA TRP A 498 22.17 13.85 -19.75
C TRP A 498 22.83 13.52 -18.39
N VAL A 499 23.57 12.41 -18.29
CA VAL A 499 24.35 12.08 -17.08
C VAL A 499 25.38 13.18 -16.82
N LYS A 500 26.14 13.60 -17.83
CA LYS A 500 27.15 14.67 -17.70
C LYS A 500 26.57 15.96 -17.13
N ALA A 501 25.32 16.27 -17.49
CA ALA A 501 24.58 17.44 -17.02
C ALA A 501 24.08 17.31 -15.56
N GLY A 502 24.06 16.11 -14.98
CA GLY A 502 23.66 15.89 -13.59
C GLY A 502 22.71 14.71 -13.38
N GLY A 503 22.33 13.98 -14.43
CA GLY A 503 21.47 12.80 -14.30
C GLY A 503 22.11 11.68 -13.46
N VAL A 504 21.28 10.94 -12.74
CA VAL A 504 21.68 9.70 -12.06
C VAL A 504 21.19 8.50 -12.88
N LEU A 505 22.11 7.78 -13.50
CA LEU A 505 21.81 6.58 -14.29
C LEU A 505 21.95 5.33 -13.43
N VAL A 506 20.96 4.44 -13.52
CA VAL A 506 20.93 3.13 -12.86
C VAL A 506 20.84 2.07 -13.95
N LEU A 507 21.81 1.18 -14.00
CA LEU A 507 21.89 0.08 -14.96
C LEU A 507 21.73 -1.23 -14.20
N LEU A 508 20.66 -1.95 -14.51
CA LEU A 508 20.30 -3.22 -13.90
C LEU A 508 20.24 -4.29 -15.01
N LEU A 509 21.40 -4.83 -15.41
CA LEU A 509 21.44 -5.86 -16.46
C LEU A 509 21.21 -7.23 -15.87
N ASN A 510 20.74 -8.18 -16.67
CA ASN A 510 20.69 -9.59 -16.32
C ASN A 510 21.97 -10.31 -16.78
N ASP A 511 22.05 -11.62 -16.63
CA ASP A 511 23.16 -12.42 -17.15
C ASP A 511 23.00 -12.81 -18.63
N VAL A 512 24.07 -13.39 -19.17
CA VAL A 512 24.13 -13.83 -20.57
C VAL A 512 22.99 -14.81 -20.90
N GLY A 513 22.23 -14.48 -21.95
CA GLY A 513 21.09 -15.28 -22.42
C GLY A 513 19.73 -14.83 -21.87
N ASN A 514 19.71 -13.89 -20.92
CA ASN A 514 18.48 -13.30 -20.39
C ASN A 514 18.33 -11.81 -20.72
N CYS A 515 19.43 -11.09 -20.96
CA CYS A 515 19.37 -9.74 -21.52
C CYS A 515 20.39 -9.52 -22.63
N GLU A 516 20.23 -8.45 -23.39
CA GLU A 516 21.21 -8.02 -24.37
C GLU A 516 22.38 -7.30 -23.69
N ILE A 517 23.54 -7.94 -23.65
CA ILE A 517 24.76 -7.40 -23.02
C ILE A 517 25.69 -6.78 -24.08
N THR A 518 25.85 -7.43 -25.22
CA THR A 518 26.93 -7.12 -26.17
C THR A 518 26.83 -5.71 -26.74
N LYS A 519 25.67 -5.37 -27.33
CA LYS A 519 25.36 -4.04 -27.86
C LYS A 519 25.05 -3.06 -26.74
N PHE A 520 24.49 -3.55 -25.63
CA PHE A 520 24.20 -2.67 -24.50
C PHE A 520 25.47 -2.04 -23.91
N ASN A 521 26.58 -2.77 -23.88
CA ASN A 521 27.87 -2.31 -23.34
C ASN A 521 28.38 -0.99 -23.95
N VAL A 522 27.90 -0.60 -25.14
CA VAL A 522 28.19 0.73 -25.75
C VAL A 522 27.91 1.90 -24.79
N LEU A 523 26.85 1.81 -23.98
CA LEU A 523 26.52 2.84 -22.98
C LEU A 523 27.43 2.79 -21.74
N PRO A 524 27.48 1.71 -20.94
CA PRO A 524 28.29 1.65 -19.73
C PRO A 524 29.79 1.86 -19.98
N GLU A 525 30.31 1.47 -21.16
CA GLU A 525 31.71 1.68 -21.50
C GLU A 525 32.10 3.17 -21.58
N THR A 526 31.13 4.04 -21.90
CA THR A 526 31.31 5.51 -21.84
C THR A 526 31.70 5.99 -20.43
N PHE A 527 31.37 5.20 -19.41
CA PHE A 527 31.66 5.49 -18.00
C PHE A 527 32.77 4.61 -17.42
N GLY A 528 33.41 3.77 -18.24
CA GLY A 528 34.43 2.81 -17.80
C GLY A 528 33.86 1.56 -17.12
N ILE A 529 32.61 1.21 -17.40
CA ILE A 529 31.93 0.00 -16.90
C ILE A 529 31.76 -0.96 -18.07
N HIS A 530 32.11 -2.22 -17.90
CA HIS A 530 31.82 -3.27 -18.88
C HIS A 530 31.18 -4.46 -18.16
N PHE A 531 30.02 -4.88 -18.64
CA PHE A 531 29.33 -6.09 -18.18
C PHE A 531 29.87 -7.29 -18.92
N ASN A 532 30.33 -8.31 -18.20
CA ASN A 532 30.84 -9.53 -18.80
C ASN A 532 29.68 -10.42 -19.27
N GLU A 533 29.89 -11.18 -20.34
CA GLU A 533 28.94 -12.20 -20.81
C GLU A 533 29.11 -13.50 -20.02
N ASP A 534 29.02 -13.42 -18.69
CA ASP A 534 29.08 -14.53 -17.76
C ASP A 534 27.80 -14.66 -16.93
N SER A 535 27.74 -15.72 -16.12
CA SER A 535 26.61 -16.02 -15.23
C SER A 535 27.16 -16.61 -13.93
N ARG A 536 27.44 -15.72 -12.98
CA ARG A 536 27.98 -16.03 -11.65
C ARG A 536 26.83 -16.24 -10.64
N ASN A 537 27.09 -16.95 -9.54
CA ASN A 537 26.09 -17.25 -8.50
C ASN A 537 24.87 -18.04 -9.02
N LYS A 538 25.10 -19.11 -9.81
CA LYS A 538 24.03 -20.03 -10.19
C LYS A 538 23.50 -20.76 -8.97
N VAL A 539 22.20 -20.63 -8.70
CA VAL A 539 21.55 -21.20 -7.52
C VAL A 539 20.76 -22.45 -7.87
N GLN A 540 20.97 -23.52 -7.12
CA GLN A 540 20.28 -24.78 -7.29
C GLN A 540 19.09 -24.89 -6.32
N GLY A 541 17.89 -24.94 -6.88
CA GLY A 541 16.65 -25.06 -6.08
C GLY A 541 16.50 -23.93 -5.07
N LEU A 542 16.38 -24.27 -3.79
CA LEU A 542 16.22 -23.33 -2.68
C LEU A 542 17.53 -23.11 -1.89
N ASN A 543 18.69 -23.39 -2.48
CA ASN A 543 19.98 -23.18 -1.82
C ASN A 543 20.41 -21.70 -1.89
N PHE A 544 19.66 -20.83 -1.20
CA PHE A 544 19.83 -19.37 -1.27
C PHE A 544 21.23 -18.88 -0.88
N GLU A 545 21.98 -19.64 -0.07
CA GLU A 545 23.36 -19.31 0.29
C GLU A 545 24.30 -19.24 -0.93
N GLN A 546 24.01 -19.95 -2.02
CA GLN A 546 24.80 -19.88 -3.25
C GLN A 546 24.73 -18.50 -3.93
N GLY A 547 23.63 -17.77 -3.71
CA GLY A 547 23.44 -16.39 -4.16
C GLY A 547 23.67 -15.35 -3.06
N ALA A 548 24.05 -15.76 -1.85
CA ALA A 548 24.24 -14.83 -0.75
C ALA A 548 25.56 -14.06 -0.88
N ILE A 549 25.48 -12.74 -0.76
CA ILE A 549 26.63 -11.84 -0.72
C ILE A 549 26.60 -11.07 0.59
N THR A 550 27.75 -11.08 1.30
CA THR A 550 27.93 -10.29 2.52
C THR A 550 28.32 -8.87 2.15
N ILE A 551 27.61 -7.89 2.71
CA ILE A 551 27.92 -6.48 2.56
C ILE A 551 28.95 -6.08 3.62
N PRO A 552 30.14 -5.58 3.23
CA PRO A 552 31.14 -5.13 4.18
C PRO A 552 30.64 -3.99 5.08
N SER A 553 31.08 -3.97 6.33
CA SER A 553 30.80 -2.84 7.23
C SER A 553 31.38 -1.55 6.66
N GLY A 554 30.58 -0.48 6.66
CA GLY A 554 30.98 0.82 6.11
C GLY A 554 30.87 0.92 4.58
N ASN A 555 30.19 -0.02 3.90
CA ASN A 555 29.89 0.13 2.48
C ASN A 555 29.23 1.50 2.18
N GLY A 556 29.67 2.15 1.11
CA GLY A 556 29.24 3.52 0.77
C GLY A 556 27.79 3.64 0.33
N ILE A 557 27.19 2.55 -0.15
CA ILE A 557 25.81 2.47 -0.65
C ILE A 557 24.92 1.81 0.42
N PHE A 558 25.23 0.56 0.78
CA PHE A 558 24.44 -0.26 1.69
C PHE A 558 24.89 -0.08 3.14
N LYS A 559 24.26 0.86 3.83
CA LYS A 559 24.65 1.24 5.20
C LYS A 559 24.04 0.36 6.28
N MET A 560 22.87 -0.20 6.02
CA MET A 560 22.09 -0.97 6.99
C MET A 560 22.05 -2.46 6.66
N ALA A 561 21.98 -2.81 5.38
CA ALA A 561 21.97 -4.21 4.94
C ALA A 561 23.33 -4.89 5.12
N LYS A 562 23.32 -6.12 5.61
CA LYS A 562 24.51 -6.92 5.92
C LYS A 562 24.69 -8.13 5.00
N LYS A 563 23.58 -8.69 4.52
CA LYS A 563 23.58 -9.87 3.68
C LYS A 563 22.44 -9.73 2.67
N VAL A 564 22.74 -9.90 1.40
CA VAL A 564 21.79 -9.79 0.31
C VAL A 564 21.85 -11.03 -0.56
N TYR A 565 20.78 -11.31 -1.27
CA TYR A 565 20.69 -12.35 -2.26
C TYR A 565 20.80 -11.76 -3.66
N ILE A 566 21.77 -12.25 -4.45
CA ILE A 566 21.95 -11.92 -5.85
C ILE A 566 22.40 -13.18 -6.59
N LYS A 567 21.59 -13.62 -7.56
CA LYS A 567 21.82 -14.84 -8.33
C LYS A 567 22.03 -14.50 -9.81
N GLU A 568 22.68 -15.41 -10.53
CA GLU A 568 22.76 -15.37 -12.00
C GLU A 568 23.15 -13.99 -12.51
N ILE A 569 24.34 -13.53 -12.09
CA ILE A 569 24.81 -12.17 -12.33
C ILE A 569 25.82 -12.12 -13.46
N SER A 570 25.75 -11.06 -14.27
CA SER A 570 26.86 -10.57 -15.07
C SER A 570 27.87 -9.85 -14.18
N THR A 571 29.10 -10.32 -14.13
CA THR A 571 30.17 -9.63 -13.39
C THR A 571 30.64 -8.39 -14.16
N ILE A 572 31.25 -7.44 -13.45
CA ILE A 572 31.63 -6.15 -14.03
C ILE A 572 33.16 -6.01 -14.10
N VAL A 573 33.66 -5.41 -15.18
CA VAL A 573 34.98 -4.78 -15.21
C VAL A 573 34.81 -3.28 -15.03
N ALA A 574 35.45 -2.73 -13.99
CA ALA A 574 35.46 -1.30 -13.71
C ALA A 574 36.84 -0.69 -14.02
N LYS A 575 36.86 0.32 -14.89
CA LYS A 575 38.03 1.13 -15.25
C LYS A 575 37.71 2.60 -15.02
N ALA A 576 38.71 3.40 -14.64
CA ALA A 576 38.52 4.83 -14.40
C ALA A 576 37.79 5.50 -15.60
N PRO A 577 36.74 6.30 -15.36
CA PRO A 577 36.35 6.87 -14.06
C PRO A 577 35.48 5.99 -13.16
N ALA A 578 35.10 4.78 -13.58
CA ALA A 578 34.38 3.85 -12.73
C ALA A 578 35.26 3.27 -11.62
N VAL A 579 34.61 2.92 -10.51
CA VAL A 579 35.19 2.26 -9.34
C VAL A 579 34.30 1.10 -8.91
N SER A 580 34.89 0.07 -8.30
CA SER A 580 34.13 -0.99 -7.64
C SER A 580 33.46 -0.45 -6.37
N ALA A 581 32.17 -0.71 -6.22
CA ALA A 581 31.38 -0.34 -5.04
C ALA A 581 30.99 -1.55 -4.18
N LEU A 582 30.98 -2.74 -4.78
CA LEU A 582 30.87 -4.02 -4.08
C LEU A 582 31.65 -5.09 -4.85
N THR A 583 32.48 -5.84 -4.15
CA THR A 583 33.22 -6.98 -4.69
C THR A 583 32.93 -8.23 -3.88
N ASP A 584 32.87 -9.38 -4.53
CA ASP A 584 32.73 -10.66 -3.87
C ASP A 584 33.71 -11.66 -4.51
N LYS A 585 34.55 -12.30 -3.70
CA LYS A 585 35.57 -13.28 -4.13
C LYS A 585 36.48 -12.82 -5.28
N GLY A 586 36.74 -11.51 -5.36
CA GLY A 586 37.60 -10.90 -6.39
C GLY A 586 36.84 -10.32 -7.58
N ASP A 587 35.57 -10.68 -7.78
CA ASP A 587 34.74 -10.17 -8.87
C ASP A 587 34.05 -8.86 -8.45
N VAL A 588 33.91 -7.91 -9.38
CA VAL A 588 33.12 -6.70 -9.15
C VAL A 588 31.66 -7.01 -9.41
N ILE A 589 30.85 -6.82 -8.38
CA ILE A 589 29.40 -7.09 -8.41
C ILE A 589 28.64 -5.80 -8.73
N ILE A 590 29.10 -4.69 -8.14
CA ILE A 590 28.52 -3.37 -8.36
C ILE A 590 29.64 -2.40 -8.67
N ALA A 591 29.43 -1.60 -9.72
CA ALA A 591 30.30 -0.48 -10.07
C ALA A 591 29.54 0.84 -9.97
N THR A 592 30.29 1.90 -9.69
CA THR A 592 29.77 3.27 -9.78
C THR A 592 30.75 4.14 -10.54
N ALA A 593 30.27 5.19 -11.19
CA ALA A 593 31.11 6.17 -11.87
C ALA A 593 30.61 7.59 -11.63
N LYS A 594 31.53 8.55 -11.60
CA LYS A 594 31.23 9.98 -11.73
C LYS A 594 31.51 10.41 -13.16
N TYR A 595 30.55 11.09 -13.77
CA TYR A 595 30.66 11.57 -15.13
C TYR A 595 30.09 12.97 -15.25
N GLY A 596 30.96 13.97 -15.41
CA GLY A 596 30.57 15.38 -15.27
C GLY A 596 29.97 15.64 -13.89
N LYS A 597 28.72 16.11 -13.86
CA LYS A 597 27.96 16.35 -12.62
C LYS A 597 27.12 15.14 -12.18
N GLY A 598 26.96 14.14 -13.04
CA GLY A 598 26.09 13.00 -12.79
C GLY A 598 26.80 11.82 -12.15
N THR A 599 26.01 10.77 -11.95
CA THR A 599 26.46 9.53 -11.33
C THR A 599 25.87 8.33 -12.06
N VAL A 600 26.64 7.26 -12.17
CA VAL A 600 26.19 5.97 -12.69
C VAL A 600 26.29 4.93 -11.59
N PHE A 601 25.27 4.10 -11.46
CA PHE A 601 25.25 2.87 -10.67
C PHE A 601 24.97 1.70 -11.61
N ALA A 602 25.73 0.62 -11.48
CA ALA A 602 25.61 -0.57 -12.32
C ALA A 602 25.71 -1.84 -11.47
N VAL A 603 24.83 -2.80 -11.73
CA VAL A 603 24.84 -4.14 -11.13
C VAL A 603 24.39 -5.18 -12.15
N GLY A 604 25.02 -6.35 -12.12
CA GLY A 604 24.54 -7.54 -12.83
C GLY A 604 23.52 -8.29 -11.97
N ASP A 605 22.41 -8.64 -12.58
CA ASP A 605 21.07 -8.95 -12.07
C ASP A 605 20.30 -7.77 -11.44
N PRO A 606 19.04 -7.49 -11.87
CA PRO A 606 18.21 -6.44 -11.29
C PRO A 606 17.55 -6.85 -9.97
N TRP A 607 18.29 -7.23 -8.92
CA TRP A 607 17.73 -7.81 -7.67
C TRP A 607 16.90 -6.87 -6.74
N PHE A 608 16.54 -5.67 -7.20
CA PHE A 608 15.73 -4.68 -6.47
C PHE A 608 14.26 -4.67 -6.91
N TYR A 609 13.65 -5.85 -7.06
CA TYR A 609 12.29 -6.03 -7.60
C TYR A 609 11.51 -7.06 -6.79
N ASN A 610 10.19 -7.05 -6.97
CA ASN A 610 9.22 -7.66 -6.05
C ASN A 610 9.63 -9.08 -5.61
N GLU A 611 10.10 -9.93 -6.53
CA GLU A 611 10.55 -11.29 -6.25
C GLU A 611 11.48 -11.41 -5.03
N TYR A 612 12.39 -10.45 -4.86
CA TYR A 612 13.42 -10.49 -3.82
C TYR A 612 13.18 -9.49 -2.68
N ILE A 613 12.25 -8.55 -2.82
CA ILE A 613 12.06 -7.48 -1.82
C ILE A 613 10.72 -7.54 -1.09
N ASP A 614 9.80 -8.41 -1.51
CA ASP A 614 8.48 -8.53 -0.88
C ASP A 614 8.39 -9.57 0.25
N GLY A 615 9.50 -10.29 0.50
CA GLY A 615 9.69 -11.24 1.60
C GLY A 615 8.95 -12.57 1.43
N ARG A 616 8.35 -12.87 0.27
CA ARG A 616 7.65 -14.15 0.05
C ARG A 616 8.60 -15.30 -0.31
N LYS A 617 9.73 -15.02 -0.96
CA LYS A 617 10.67 -16.06 -1.43
C LYS A 617 11.91 -16.20 -0.55
N LEU A 618 12.51 -15.09 -0.11
CA LEU A 618 13.81 -15.12 0.55
C LEU A 618 13.70 -15.44 2.06
N PRO A 619 14.65 -16.20 2.62
CA PRO A 619 14.86 -16.31 4.06
C PRO A 619 15.05 -14.96 4.76
N LYS A 620 14.67 -14.88 6.04
CA LYS A 620 14.64 -13.62 6.83
C LYS A 620 16.02 -12.97 7.03
N ASP A 621 17.11 -13.72 6.93
CA ASP A 621 18.47 -13.21 7.06
C ASP A 621 18.99 -12.54 5.78
N LEU A 622 18.29 -12.67 4.65
CA LEU A 622 18.59 -11.97 3.41
C LEU A 622 17.82 -10.64 3.37
N GLU A 623 18.55 -9.54 3.44
CA GLU A 623 18.02 -8.21 3.76
C GLU A 623 17.79 -7.35 2.50
N ASN A 624 17.37 -7.95 1.38
CA ASN A 624 17.21 -7.26 0.08
C ASN A 624 16.27 -6.04 0.15
N PHE A 625 15.16 -6.11 0.89
CA PHE A 625 14.28 -4.94 1.10
C PHE A 625 15.02 -3.79 1.83
N LYS A 626 15.85 -4.11 2.82
CA LYS A 626 16.67 -3.14 3.55
C LYS A 626 17.74 -2.52 2.62
N ALA A 627 18.40 -3.35 1.81
CA ALA A 627 19.37 -2.90 0.81
C ALA A 627 18.72 -2.01 -0.26
N THR A 628 17.48 -2.28 -0.64
CA THR A 628 16.69 -1.44 -1.55
C THR A 628 16.48 -0.04 -0.97
N ASN A 629 16.11 0.05 0.31
CA ASN A 629 15.99 1.33 1.02
C ASN A 629 17.33 2.08 1.10
N ASP A 630 18.43 1.37 1.34
CA ASP A 630 19.78 1.96 1.32
C ASP A 630 20.13 2.52 -0.07
N LEU A 631 19.90 1.75 -1.13
CA LEU A 631 20.17 2.16 -2.51
C LEU A 631 19.36 3.40 -2.88
N VAL A 632 18.04 3.42 -2.65
CA VAL A 632 17.19 4.57 -2.99
C VAL A 632 17.67 5.83 -2.26
N ASN A 633 18.01 5.73 -0.97
CA ASN A 633 18.57 6.84 -0.22
C ASN A 633 19.93 7.31 -0.75
N TRP A 634 20.77 6.38 -1.23
CA TRP A 634 22.05 6.71 -1.85
C TRP A 634 21.85 7.41 -3.20
N LEU A 635 20.97 6.89 -4.06
CA LEU A 635 20.65 7.45 -5.38
C LEU A 635 20.12 8.89 -5.28
N ILE A 636 19.22 9.15 -4.35
CA ILE A 636 18.68 10.50 -4.10
C ILE A 636 19.81 11.49 -3.73
N LYS A 637 20.81 11.05 -2.95
CA LYS A 637 21.96 11.89 -2.58
C LYS A 637 22.91 12.15 -3.75
N GLN A 638 22.86 11.32 -4.81
CA GLN A 638 23.67 11.52 -6.01
C GLN A 638 23.08 12.56 -6.97
N VAL A 639 21.79 12.87 -6.85
CA VAL A 639 21.15 13.94 -7.62
C VAL A 639 21.76 15.27 -7.19
N PRO A 640 22.37 16.06 -8.10
CA PRO A 640 22.94 17.35 -7.77
C PRO A 640 21.89 18.27 -7.15
N ALA A 641 22.27 18.98 -6.08
CA ALA A 641 21.35 19.90 -5.42
C ALA A 641 20.79 20.91 -6.43
N ILE A 642 19.46 21.01 -6.50
CA ILE A 642 18.79 22.08 -7.23
C ILE A 642 19.24 23.38 -6.55
N LYS A 643 20.03 24.22 -7.25
CA LYS A 643 20.26 25.60 -6.80
C LYS A 643 18.88 26.26 -6.74
N LYS A 644 18.39 26.47 -5.51
CA LYS A 644 17.15 27.19 -5.25
C LYS A 644 17.28 28.65 -5.66
#